data_AF-A0A8J7Q8F0-F1
#
_entry.id   AF-A0A8J7Q8F0-F1
#
_cell.length_a   1.000
_cell.length_b   1.000
_cell.length_c   1.000
_cell.angle_alpha   90.00
_cell.angle_beta   90.00
_cell.angle_gamma   90.00
#
_symmetry.space_group_name_H-M   'P 1'
#
loop_
_entity.id
_entity.type
_entity.pdbx_description
1 polymer ?
#
loop_
_entity_poly.entity_id
_entity_poly.type
_entity_poly.pdbx_seq_one_letter_code
_entity_poly.pdbx_strand_id
1 'polypeptide(L)'
;MNRILLLVLLCFFPLVAGIAPDVVVPKPGQRIVAVGDIHGDYNALVSILKKAGLVDEQRNWTGGDTIFVQTGDMTDRGPDVRKVFDLLMALEEQAPAQGGQVHVLLGNHETMNLSLFMRDVGRESYAAFAGENAEKLRKKAYNAFKRLRRKSDTVMGLQAPHFSKAFEKEWYERRPLGYLEYIDAISPDGVYGKWLRGKNAVLRVGHTVFVHGGIDPDAYGEDWTEAEVNKNLRADIAAFDAFRAAMIEAGSITPYDDISEMLGSAQRHLENPKRDPRGNRMRLSAKERAYNETLLAFIKFQTEMTQLNSKKALWFRGFADWHETNDLAKVETLVKRDEVRHFVAGHTPQGQGIAMRFGGRIILVDTGMLHSHYGGQPAALEIIDTTFRAIYLDRTEVLLRDAAPAGEPRLVGEGPIESIIPPVPAIWTGVGVLTNGKVAMEKTPDHERTYITKDGNPQPFRGDNQVLQLLREAEIGRFKELGSGKTLPRRAEMRHNGVHFRAIFRTVDSGGEFKRGVANRVNDHYGYEVAAYHLSRLMGLYRVPPVVLRDHGGRQGSFQFWIENGMTETVRLEKGVAIPDEDRFYLQDQSMRVFDALIQNLDRNQGNFLFDHNWNLWYIDHTRAFDRNPTLRDAKNIHRCDRTFFKNLQEVGDDQIAELLAPFLKKSEIRSLLKRRAKLVRHLEKKIAKKGEAAVLYDLKWVD
;
A
#
# COMPACT_ATOMS: atom_id res chain seq x y z
N MET A 1 -16.66 -59.71 47.55
CA MET A 1 -15.78 -58.52 47.60
C MET A 1 -14.95 -58.47 46.31
N ASN A 2 -15.12 -57.40 45.53
CA ASN A 2 -14.30 -56.91 44.40
C ASN A 2 -14.08 -57.79 43.15
N ARG A 3 -14.00 -57.24 41.94
CA ARG A 3 -14.69 -56.16 41.23
C ARG A 3 -14.33 -56.46 39.75
N ILE A 4 -15.33 -56.38 38.88
CA ILE A 4 -15.27 -56.81 37.48
C ILE A 4 -14.38 -55.87 36.66
N LEU A 5 -13.55 -56.48 35.83
CA LEU A 5 -12.74 -55.89 34.77
C LEU A 5 -13.69 -55.48 33.63
N LEU A 6 -13.82 -54.18 33.35
CA LEU A 6 -14.39 -53.69 32.09
C LEU A 6 -13.38 -52.74 31.45
N LEU A 7 -12.84 -53.15 30.30
CA LEU A 7 -12.00 -52.34 29.44
C LEU A 7 -12.77 -51.12 28.96
N VAL A 8 -12.22 -49.92 29.20
CA VAL A 8 -12.56 -48.72 28.43
C VAL A 8 -11.40 -48.47 27.46
N LEU A 9 -11.63 -48.75 26.18
CA LEU A 9 -10.83 -48.20 25.09
C LEU A 9 -11.01 -46.67 25.11
N LEU A 10 -10.06 -45.96 25.72
CA LEU A 10 -9.90 -44.53 25.48
C LEU A 10 -9.24 -44.39 24.11
N CYS A 11 -10.05 -44.15 23.08
CA CYS A 11 -9.57 -43.63 21.80
C CYS A 11 -8.89 -42.28 22.07
N PHE A 12 -7.57 -42.28 22.21
CA PHE A 12 -6.75 -41.11 21.95
C PHE A 12 -6.86 -40.80 20.45
N PHE A 13 -7.87 -40.01 20.08
CA PHE A 13 -7.76 -39.25 18.84
C PHE A 13 -6.65 -38.21 19.07
N PRO A 14 -5.55 -38.21 18.30
CA PRO A 14 -4.71 -37.04 18.26
C PRO A 14 -5.60 -35.89 17.80
N LEU A 15 -5.62 -34.79 18.56
CA LEU A 15 -6.25 -33.55 18.16
C LEU A 15 -5.47 -33.06 16.93
N VAL A 16 -5.82 -33.57 15.75
CA VAL A 16 -5.49 -32.89 14.50
C VAL A 16 -6.20 -31.55 14.63
N ALA A 17 -5.44 -30.46 14.72
CA ALA A 17 -6.01 -29.11 14.75
C ALA A 17 -7.01 -29.01 13.59
N GLY A 18 -8.30 -29.05 13.93
CA GLY A 18 -9.36 -29.04 12.94
C GLY A 18 -9.31 -27.72 12.19
N ILE A 19 -9.43 -27.78 10.86
CA ILE A 19 -9.58 -26.57 10.04
C ILE A 19 -10.81 -25.82 10.57
N ALA A 20 -10.65 -24.53 10.88
CA ALA A 20 -11.75 -23.69 11.35
C ALA A 20 -12.91 -23.70 10.32
N PRO A 21 -14.18 -23.79 10.75
CA PRO A 21 -15.31 -23.88 9.83
C PRO A 21 -15.44 -22.59 9.00
N ASP A 22 -15.76 -22.73 7.72
CA ASP A 22 -16.02 -21.59 6.83
C ASP A 22 -17.41 -20.96 7.07
N VAL A 23 -18.36 -21.78 7.57
CA VAL A 23 -19.75 -21.41 7.85
C VAL A 23 -20.18 -21.96 9.21
N VAL A 24 -20.78 -21.10 10.02
CA VAL A 24 -21.38 -21.42 11.32
C VAL A 24 -22.86 -21.03 11.29
N VAL A 25 -23.73 -21.92 11.78
CA VAL A 25 -25.17 -21.65 11.89
C VAL A 25 -25.50 -21.35 13.36
N PRO A 26 -25.87 -20.11 13.71
CA PRO A 26 -26.24 -19.77 15.07
C PRO A 26 -27.61 -20.37 15.43
N LYS A 27 -27.82 -20.69 16.71
CA LYS A 27 -29.15 -21.03 17.24
C LYS A 27 -30.02 -19.76 17.31
N PRO A 28 -31.36 -19.86 17.24
CA PRO A 28 -32.23 -18.72 17.50
C PRO A 28 -31.93 -18.07 18.86
N GLY A 29 -31.80 -16.75 18.89
CA GLY A 29 -31.42 -15.98 20.08
C GLY A 29 -29.94 -16.09 20.47
N GLN A 30 -29.13 -16.87 19.76
CA GLN A 30 -27.70 -16.98 20.06
C GLN A 30 -27.00 -15.67 19.75
N ARG A 31 -26.25 -15.19 20.73
CA ARG A 31 -25.54 -13.92 20.65
C ARG A 31 -24.27 -14.06 19.81
N ILE A 32 -24.03 -13.08 18.93
CA ILE A 32 -22.78 -12.91 18.19
C ILE A 32 -22.16 -11.59 18.62
N VAL A 33 -20.86 -11.57 18.90
CA VAL A 33 -20.11 -10.35 19.19
C VAL A 33 -18.90 -10.27 18.26
N ALA A 34 -18.63 -9.10 17.70
CA ALA A 34 -17.46 -8.88 16.86
C ALA A 34 -16.63 -7.66 17.30
N VAL A 35 -15.31 -7.80 17.23
CA VAL A 35 -14.32 -6.74 17.51
C VAL A 35 -13.30 -6.71 16.38
N GLY A 36 -13.08 -5.51 15.81
CA GLY A 36 -12.06 -5.27 14.79
C GLY A 36 -10.73 -4.76 15.36
N ASP A 37 -9.71 -4.83 14.50
CA ASP A 37 -8.46 -4.06 14.49
C ASP A 37 -7.91 -3.64 15.86
N ILE A 38 -7.28 -4.58 16.56
CA ILE A 38 -6.76 -4.40 17.92
C ILE A 38 -5.39 -3.71 17.89
N HIS A 39 -4.55 -4.03 16.90
CA HIS A 39 -3.21 -3.47 16.73
C HIS A 39 -2.36 -3.43 18.01
N GLY A 40 -2.33 -4.54 18.74
CA GLY A 40 -1.54 -4.67 19.96
C GLY A 40 -2.00 -3.81 21.14
N ASP A 41 -3.21 -3.23 21.13
CA ASP A 41 -3.79 -2.56 22.31
C ASP A 41 -4.54 -3.55 23.21
N TYR A 42 -3.77 -4.26 24.04
CA TYR A 42 -4.31 -5.28 24.94
C TYR A 42 -5.31 -4.72 25.96
N ASN A 43 -5.07 -3.51 26.48
CA ASN A 43 -5.93 -2.94 27.51
C ASN A 43 -7.28 -2.49 26.93
N ALA A 44 -7.28 -1.92 25.73
CA ALA A 44 -8.49 -1.62 24.97
C ALA A 44 -9.31 -2.89 24.71
N LEU A 45 -8.66 -3.95 24.22
CA LEU A 45 -9.29 -5.25 23.99
C LEU A 45 -9.93 -5.81 25.27
N VAL A 46 -9.17 -5.91 26.37
CA VAL A 46 -9.70 -6.43 27.64
C VAL A 46 -10.88 -5.60 28.13
N SER A 47 -10.79 -4.27 28.04
CA SER A 47 -11.85 -3.37 28.48
C SER A 47 -13.15 -3.59 27.71
N ILE A 48 -13.06 -3.73 26.38
CA ILE A 48 -14.25 -3.95 25.57
C ILE A 48 -14.81 -5.37 25.72
N LEU A 49 -13.96 -6.40 25.87
CA LEU A 49 -14.41 -7.77 26.13
C LEU A 49 -15.14 -7.89 27.48
N LYS A 50 -14.63 -7.22 28.52
CA LYS A 50 -15.31 -7.13 29.83
C LYS A 50 -16.66 -6.43 29.70
N LYS A 51 -16.68 -5.28 29.02
CA LYS A 51 -17.92 -4.51 28.79
C LYS A 51 -18.95 -5.32 28.02
N ALA A 52 -18.53 -6.12 27.04
CA ALA A 52 -19.37 -7.02 26.28
C ALA A 52 -19.74 -8.32 27.03
N GLY A 53 -19.27 -8.52 28.26
CA GLY A 53 -19.53 -9.71 29.07
C GLY A 53 -18.86 -10.99 28.57
N LEU A 54 -17.85 -10.88 27.71
CA LEU A 54 -17.14 -12.03 27.15
C LEU A 54 -16.09 -12.59 28.09
N VAL A 55 -15.54 -11.75 28.98
CA VAL A 55 -14.53 -12.16 29.96
C VAL A 55 -14.77 -11.58 31.35
N ASP A 56 -14.35 -12.32 32.38
CA ASP A 56 -14.35 -11.86 33.78
C ASP A 56 -13.15 -10.94 34.13
N GLU A 57 -13.03 -10.60 35.41
CA GLU A 57 -11.91 -9.79 35.93
C GLU A 57 -10.54 -10.49 35.79
N GLN A 58 -10.52 -11.82 35.80
CA GLN A 58 -9.34 -12.65 35.61
C GLN A 58 -9.03 -12.93 34.13
N ARG A 59 -9.91 -12.48 33.22
CA ARG A 59 -9.91 -12.66 31.76
C ARG A 59 -10.25 -14.08 31.30
N ASN A 60 -10.98 -14.84 32.12
CA ASN A 60 -11.54 -16.11 31.69
C ASN A 60 -12.83 -15.88 30.92
N TRP A 61 -13.15 -16.77 29.98
CA TRP A 61 -14.40 -16.75 29.23
C TRP A 61 -15.62 -16.80 30.16
N THR A 62 -16.53 -15.84 29.98
CA THR A 62 -17.86 -15.79 30.62
C THR A 62 -18.97 -15.51 29.62
N GLY A 63 -18.66 -15.54 28.32
CA GLY A 63 -19.60 -15.26 27.24
C GLY A 63 -20.72 -16.30 27.07
N GLY A 64 -20.76 -17.37 27.89
CA GLY A 64 -21.74 -18.45 27.76
C GLY A 64 -21.65 -19.10 26.37
N ASP A 65 -22.79 -19.18 25.68
CA ASP A 65 -22.90 -19.72 24.32
C ASP A 65 -22.67 -18.68 23.20
N THR A 66 -22.15 -17.49 23.53
CA THR A 66 -21.85 -16.43 22.55
C THR A 66 -20.85 -16.91 21.49
N ILE A 67 -21.06 -16.49 20.24
CA ILE A 67 -20.08 -16.59 19.15
C ILE A 67 -19.30 -15.28 19.09
N PHE A 68 -18.03 -15.28 19.48
CA PHE A 68 -17.13 -14.13 19.38
C PHE A 68 -16.31 -14.21 18.09
N VAL A 69 -16.30 -13.14 17.29
CA VAL A 69 -15.52 -13.03 16.05
C VAL A 69 -14.53 -11.88 16.15
N GLN A 70 -13.24 -12.16 16.01
CA GLN A 70 -12.19 -11.15 15.87
C GLN A 70 -11.86 -11.01 14.37
N THR A 71 -11.98 -9.80 13.80
CA THR A 71 -11.94 -9.59 12.34
C THR A 71 -10.56 -9.23 11.77
N GLY A 72 -9.46 -9.75 12.34
CA GLY A 72 -8.09 -9.51 11.86
C GLY A 72 -7.42 -8.25 12.43
N ASP A 73 -6.13 -8.07 12.12
CA ASP A 73 -5.28 -6.98 12.60
C ASP A 73 -5.16 -6.92 14.12
N MET A 74 -4.73 -8.05 14.68
CA MET A 74 -4.36 -8.19 16.09
C MET A 74 -2.95 -7.66 16.37
N THR A 75 -2.08 -7.72 15.36
CA THR A 75 -0.66 -7.39 15.45
C THR A 75 -0.32 -5.99 14.92
N ASP A 76 0.97 -5.64 15.00
CA ASP A 76 1.60 -4.40 14.56
C ASP A 76 1.13 -3.15 15.32
N ARG A 77 1.88 -2.05 15.13
CA ARG A 77 1.69 -0.73 15.76
C ARG A 77 1.87 -0.73 17.30
N GLY A 78 0.96 -1.36 18.04
CA GLY A 78 0.93 -1.33 19.50
C GLY A 78 1.89 -2.32 20.17
N PRO A 79 2.21 -2.12 21.45
CA PRO A 79 3.27 -2.86 22.14
C PRO A 79 2.88 -4.27 22.61
N ASP A 80 1.60 -4.52 22.88
CA ASP A 80 1.16 -5.70 23.64
C ASP A 80 0.68 -6.87 22.76
N VAL A 81 1.19 -6.97 21.53
CA VAL A 81 0.85 -8.02 20.55
C VAL A 81 0.87 -9.42 21.16
N ARG A 82 1.90 -9.75 21.94
CA ARG A 82 2.03 -11.07 22.58
C ARG A 82 0.86 -11.37 23.52
N LYS A 83 0.46 -10.40 24.34
CA LYS A 83 -0.65 -10.55 25.28
C LYS A 83 -1.99 -10.68 24.56
N VAL A 84 -2.15 -9.99 23.44
CA VAL A 84 -3.33 -10.11 22.57
C VAL A 84 -3.44 -11.54 22.03
N PHE A 85 -2.36 -12.10 21.47
CA PHE A 85 -2.35 -13.48 21.00
C PHE A 85 -2.62 -14.48 22.13
N ASP A 86 -1.94 -14.35 23.27
CA ASP A 86 -2.12 -15.25 24.42
C ASP A 86 -3.58 -15.24 24.92
N LEU A 87 -4.21 -14.06 24.98
CA LEU A 87 -5.62 -13.95 25.39
C LEU A 87 -6.55 -14.61 24.38
N LEU A 88 -6.42 -14.31 23.08
CA LEU A 88 -7.32 -14.85 22.07
C LEU A 88 -7.18 -16.38 21.95
N MET A 89 -5.96 -16.92 22.05
CA MET A 89 -5.72 -18.36 22.11
C MET A 89 -6.38 -19.00 23.34
N ALA A 90 -6.26 -18.38 24.52
CA ALA A 90 -6.89 -18.87 25.74
C ALA A 90 -8.43 -18.84 25.65
N LEU A 91 -9.01 -17.80 25.05
CA LEU A 91 -10.48 -17.70 24.89
C LEU A 91 -11.01 -18.73 23.89
N GLU A 92 -10.28 -19.02 22.80
CA GLU A 92 -10.61 -20.11 21.88
C GLU A 92 -10.62 -21.48 22.56
N GLU A 93 -9.72 -21.71 23.51
CA GLU A 93 -9.69 -22.95 24.31
C GLU A 93 -10.85 -23.02 25.32
N GLN A 94 -11.20 -21.91 25.96
CA GLN A 94 -12.16 -21.87 27.06
C GLN A 94 -13.63 -21.84 26.59
N ALA A 95 -13.95 -21.14 25.50
CA ALA A 95 -15.33 -20.88 25.09
C ALA A 95 -16.17 -22.16 24.85
N PRO A 96 -15.66 -23.24 24.22
CA PRO A 96 -16.43 -24.45 23.97
C PRO A 96 -16.97 -25.11 25.24
N ALA A 97 -16.26 -24.99 26.38
CA ALA A 97 -16.69 -25.59 27.65
C ALA A 97 -17.99 -24.99 28.19
N GLN A 98 -18.37 -23.79 27.71
CA GLN A 98 -19.62 -23.11 28.06
C GLN A 98 -20.59 -23.05 26.86
N GLY A 99 -20.31 -23.79 25.79
CA GLY A 99 -21.11 -23.81 24.56
C GLY A 99 -20.86 -22.62 23.62
N GLY A 100 -19.90 -21.77 23.93
CA GLY A 100 -19.50 -20.62 23.12
C GLY A 100 -18.45 -20.96 22.07
N GLN A 101 -18.14 -19.99 21.23
CA GLN A 101 -17.14 -20.13 20.17
C GLN A 101 -16.34 -18.84 20.04
N VAL A 102 -15.05 -18.96 19.76
CA VAL A 102 -14.22 -17.82 19.37
C VAL A 102 -13.65 -18.12 17.99
N HIS A 103 -13.81 -17.18 17.07
CA HIS A 103 -13.31 -17.26 15.72
C HIS A 103 -12.39 -16.07 15.45
N VAL A 104 -11.09 -16.34 15.39
CA VAL A 104 -10.08 -15.35 15.02
C VAL A 104 -9.83 -15.41 13.52
N LEU A 105 -10.00 -14.28 12.83
CA LEU A 105 -9.72 -14.13 11.41
C LEU A 105 -8.33 -13.52 11.19
N LEU A 106 -7.76 -13.77 10.01
CA LEU A 106 -6.51 -13.11 9.58
C LEU A 106 -6.83 -11.75 8.96
N GLY A 107 -6.10 -10.72 9.39
CA GLY A 107 -6.02 -9.43 8.72
C GLY A 107 -4.82 -9.31 7.80
N ASN A 108 -4.63 -8.12 7.23
CA ASN A 108 -3.46 -7.90 6.40
C ASN A 108 -2.17 -7.86 7.24
N HIS A 109 -2.22 -7.41 8.49
CA HIS A 109 -1.02 -7.35 9.32
C HIS A 109 -0.53 -8.74 9.72
N GLU A 110 -1.42 -9.69 10.05
CA GLU A 110 -1.00 -11.08 10.30
C GLU A 110 -0.31 -11.69 9.08
N THR A 111 -0.90 -11.52 7.89
CA THR A 111 -0.35 -12.13 6.65
C THR A 111 0.92 -11.44 6.17
N MET A 112 1.06 -10.13 6.40
CA MET A 112 2.33 -9.41 6.23
C MET A 112 3.42 -9.99 7.13
N ASN A 113 3.12 -10.18 8.42
CA ASN A 113 4.06 -10.72 9.40
C ASN A 113 4.46 -12.17 9.09
N LEU A 114 3.49 -13.03 8.77
CA LEU A 114 3.75 -14.41 8.32
C LEU A 114 4.65 -14.47 7.08
N SER A 115 4.60 -13.42 6.24
CA SER A 115 5.42 -13.25 5.04
C SER A 115 6.69 -12.40 5.25
N LEU A 116 7.01 -12.06 6.49
CA LEU A 116 8.16 -11.23 6.90
C LEU A 116 8.18 -9.82 6.29
N PHE A 117 7.01 -9.25 5.96
CA PHE A 117 6.82 -7.82 5.69
C PHE A 117 6.68 -7.04 7.00
N MET A 118 7.81 -6.84 7.69
CA MET A 118 7.86 -6.32 9.07
C MET A 118 7.78 -4.80 9.23
N ARG A 119 7.26 -4.08 8.23
CA ARG A 119 7.38 -2.61 8.18
C ARG A 119 6.59 -1.88 9.28
N ASP A 120 5.48 -2.48 9.74
CA ASP A 120 4.53 -1.86 10.66
C ASP A 120 4.67 -2.39 12.11
N VAL A 121 5.61 -3.34 12.33
CA VAL A 121 5.89 -3.88 13.66
C VAL A 121 6.64 -2.85 14.51
N GLY A 122 6.05 -2.46 15.65
CA GLY A 122 6.66 -1.54 16.60
C GLY A 122 7.87 -2.17 17.31
N ARG A 123 8.84 -1.32 17.70
CA ARG A 123 10.00 -1.77 18.50
C ARG A 123 9.59 -2.39 19.84
N GLU A 124 8.54 -1.85 20.44
CA GLU A 124 8.00 -2.32 21.70
C GLU A 124 7.32 -3.69 21.55
N SER A 125 6.67 -3.93 20.41
CA SER A 125 6.10 -5.23 20.06
C SER A 125 7.19 -6.30 20.02
N TYR A 126 8.36 -6.02 19.42
CA TYR A 126 9.50 -6.93 19.48
C TYR A 126 10.00 -7.14 20.91
N ALA A 127 10.15 -6.07 21.69
CA ALA A 127 10.66 -6.15 23.05
C ALA A 127 9.86 -7.10 23.94
N ALA A 128 8.54 -7.24 23.71
CA ALA A 128 7.68 -8.20 24.43
C ALA A 128 8.05 -9.69 24.21
N PHE A 129 8.84 -9.99 23.18
CA PHE A 129 9.34 -11.33 22.86
C PHE A 129 10.79 -11.55 23.28
N ALA A 130 11.51 -10.50 23.67
CA ALA A 130 12.90 -10.61 24.07
C ALA A 130 13.05 -11.46 25.35
N GLY A 131 13.88 -12.49 25.29
CA GLY A 131 14.28 -13.28 26.46
C GLY A 131 15.65 -12.87 26.99
N GLU A 132 16.09 -13.45 28.11
CA GLU A 132 17.40 -13.19 28.73
C GLU A 132 18.60 -13.43 27.79
N ASN A 133 18.41 -14.19 26.71
CA ASN A 133 19.44 -14.53 25.73
C ASN A 133 19.37 -13.70 24.43
N ALA A 134 18.52 -12.68 24.34
CA ALA A 134 18.24 -11.93 23.11
C ALA A 134 19.50 -11.35 22.45
N GLU A 135 20.37 -10.71 23.22
CA GLU A 135 21.64 -10.14 22.75
C GLU A 135 22.57 -11.23 22.19
N LYS A 136 22.64 -12.38 22.88
CA LYS A 136 23.46 -13.52 22.47
C LYS A 136 22.94 -14.12 21.17
N LEU A 137 21.62 -14.25 21.02
CA LEU A 137 20.97 -14.70 19.79
C LEU A 137 21.24 -13.74 18.63
N ARG A 138 21.05 -12.44 18.84
CA ARG A 138 21.36 -11.40 17.83
C ARG A 138 22.81 -11.44 17.38
N LYS A 139 23.77 -11.57 18.31
CA LYS A 139 25.20 -11.70 17.98
C LYS A 139 25.48 -12.96 17.15
N LYS A 140 24.86 -14.10 17.51
CA LYS A 140 24.98 -15.36 16.76
C LYS A 140 24.41 -15.21 15.34
N ALA A 141 23.23 -14.60 15.20
CA ALA A 141 22.59 -14.36 13.92
C ALA A 141 23.39 -13.41 13.03
N TYR A 142 23.92 -12.31 13.58
CA TYR A 142 24.79 -11.40 12.84
C TYR A 142 26.03 -12.10 12.28
N ASN A 143 26.68 -12.95 13.08
CA ASN A 143 27.82 -13.75 12.63
C ASN A 143 27.44 -14.76 11.53
N ALA A 144 26.26 -15.36 11.63
CA ALA A 144 25.73 -16.25 10.58
C ALA A 144 25.46 -15.48 9.28
N PHE A 145 24.81 -14.32 9.37
CA PHE A 145 24.55 -13.41 8.26
C PHE A 145 25.85 -13.00 7.55
N LYS A 146 26.87 -12.54 8.30
CA LYS A 146 28.18 -12.17 7.75
C LYS A 146 28.83 -13.32 6.99
N ARG A 147 28.85 -14.52 7.60
CA ARG A 147 29.45 -15.71 6.98
C ARG A 147 28.73 -16.07 5.69
N LEU A 148 27.40 -16.03 5.71
CA LEU A 148 26.57 -16.34 4.55
C LEU A 148 26.83 -15.36 3.39
N ARG A 149 26.75 -14.05 3.64
CA ARG A 149 26.93 -13.02 2.62
C ARG A 149 28.34 -13.04 2.01
N ARG A 150 29.38 -13.20 2.84
CA ARG A 150 30.76 -13.39 2.32
C ARG A 150 30.87 -14.58 1.38
N LYS A 151 30.32 -15.74 1.77
CA LYS A 151 30.37 -16.95 0.96
C LYS A 151 29.55 -16.81 -0.32
N SER A 152 28.29 -16.37 -0.20
CA SER A 152 27.36 -16.22 -1.32
C SER A 152 27.91 -15.26 -2.37
N ASP A 153 28.37 -14.08 -1.95
CA ASP A 153 28.84 -13.06 -2.88
C ASP A 153 30.14 -13.51 -3.56
N THR A 154 31.04 -14.16 -2.82
CA THR A 154 32.27 -14.75 -3.40
C THR A 154 31.93 -15.81 -4.47
N VAL A 155 30.95 -16.68 -4.20
CA VAL A 155 30.50 -17.71 -5.16
C VAL A 155 29.85 -17.08 -6.40
N MET A 156 29.14 -15.96 -6.24
CA MET A 156 28.49 -15.24 -7.34
C MET A 156 29.43 -14.27 -8.06
N GLY A 157 30.70 -14.17 -7.66
CA GLY A 157 31.65 -13.19 -8.23
C GLY A 157 31.32 -11.74 -7.89
N LEU A 158 30.50 -11.52 -6.86
CA LEU A 158 30.15 -10.21 -6.33
C LEU A 158 31.15 -9.81 -5.24
N GLN A 159 31.43 -8.51 -5.15
CA GLN A 159 32.17 -7.99 -4.01
C GLN A 159 31.28 -8.06 -2.77
N ALA A 160 31.68 -8.88 -1.79
CA ALA A 160 30.97 -8.97 -0.52
C ALA A 160 30.85 -7.58 0.13
N PRO A 161 29.73 -7.25 0.80
CA PRO A 161 29.56 -5.96 1.43
C PRO A 161 30.67 -5.72 2.46
N HIS A 162 31.13 -4.47 2.52
CA HIS A 162 32.10 -4.07 3.53
C HIS A 162 31.41 -4.00 4.90
N PHE A 163 31.63 -5.02 5.74
CA PHE A 163 31.10 -5.12 7.10
C PHE A 163 31.81 -4.15 8.07
N SER A 164 31.60 -2.85 7.86
CA SER A 164 32.08 -1.80 8.74
C SER A 164 31.30 -1.78 10.07
N LYS A 165 31.82 -1.02 11.05
CA LYS A 165 31.07 -0.73 12.28
C LYS A 165 29.72 -0.06 12.00
N ALA A 166 29.63 0.76 10.94
CA ALA A 166 28.38 1.40 10.55
C ALA A 166 27.36 0.37 10.02
N PHE A 167 27.81 -0.59 9.20
CA PHE A 167 26.97 -1.68 8.73
C PHE A 167 26.46 -2.55 9.88
N GLU A 168 27.35 -2.88 10.83
CA GLU A 168 26.98 -3.63 12.03
C GLU A 168 25.91 -2.90 12.85
N LYS A 169 26.09 -1.59 13.07
CA LYS A 169 25.12 -0.75 13.77
C LYS A 169 23.76 -0.76 13.07
N GLU A 170 23.72 -0.53 11.76
CA GLU A 170 22.48 -0.54 10.97
C GLU A 170 21.78 -1.91 11.03
N TRP A 171 22.55 -3.00 10.95
CA TRP A 171 21.99 -4.35 11.03
C TRP A 171 21.27 -4.60 12.36
N TYR A 172 21.87 -4.15 13.47
CA TYR A 172 21.26 -4.23 14.80
C TYR A 172 20.08 -3.26 14.97
N GLU A 173 20.13 -2.06 14.40
CA GLU A 173 19.02 -1.09 14.48
C GLU A 173 17.75 -1.58 13.77
N ARG A 174 17.92 -2.30 12.66
CA ARG A 174 16.82 -2.96 11.93
C ARG A 174 16.28 -4.21 12.62
N ARG A 175 17.03 -4.78 13.56
CA ARG A 175 16.71 -6.01 14.29
C ARG A 175 16.83 -5.75 15.78
N PRO A 176 15.91 -5.00 16.39
CA PRO A 176 15.94 -4.69 17.83
C PRO A 176 15.89 -5.97 18.68
N LEU A 177 16.03 -5.81 19.99
CA LEU A 177 15.85 -6.94 20.93
C LEU A 177 14.46 -7.54 20.77
N GLY A 178 14.38 -8.87 20.75
CA GLY A 178 13.14 -9.62 20.53
C GLY A 178 12.73 -9.78 19.06
N TYR A 179 13.43 -9.16 18.10
CA TYR A 179 13.14 -9.35 16.66
C TYR A 179 13.23 -10.81 16.22
N LEU A 180 14.28 -11.51 16.67
CA LEU A 180 14.54 -12.89 16.24
C LEU A 180 13.53 -13.83 16.89
N GLU A 181 13.26 -13.61 18.17
CA GLU A 181 12.29 -14.35 18.96
C GLU A 181 10.87 -14.16 18.42
N TYR A 182 10.53 -12.95 17.98
CA TYR A 182 9.28 -12.67 17.31
C TYR A 182 9.16 -13.48 16.00
N ILE A 183 10.18 -13.44 15.13
CA ILE A 183 10.22 -14.25 13.91
C ILE A 183 10.08 -15.74 14.23
N ASP A 184 10.79 -16.24 15.24
CA ASP A 184 10.71 -17.63 15.66
C ASP A 184 9.30 -17.97 16.16
N ALA A 185 8.65 -17.07 16.92
CA ALA A 185 7.32 -17.28 17.47
C ALA A 185 6.21 -17.30 16.42
N ILE A 186 6.34 -16.52 15.33
CA ILE A 186 5.40 -16.52 14.20
C ILE A 186 5.80 -17.46 13.06
N SER A 187 6.95 -18.14 13.17
CA SER A 187 7.41 -19.13 12.20
C SER A 187 6.48 -20.35 12.14
N PRO A 188 6.54 -21.19 11.09
CA PRO A 188 5.73 -22.41 11.01
C PRO A 188 5.85 -23.35 12.21
N ASP A 189 6.99 -23.33 12.91
CA ASP A 189 7.25 -24.15 14.10
C ASP A 189 6.89 -23.44 15.42
N GLY A 190 6.75 -22.11 15.37
CA GLY A 190 6.44 -21.25 16.50
C GLY A 190 5.01 -21.39 17.00
N VAL A 191 4.81 -21.02 18.27
CA VAL A 191 3.51 -21.14 18.96
C VAL A 191 2.42 -20.35 18.23
N TYR A 192 2.67 -19.06 17.97
CA TYR A 192 1.71 -18.20 17.28
C TYR A 192 1.65 -18.51 15.79
N GLY A 193 2.77 -18.86 15.17
CA GLY A 193 2.81 -19.16 13.75
C GLY A 193 2.01 -20.41 13.35
N LYS A 194 2.00 -21.45 14.19
CA LYS A 194 1.11 -22.61 14.01
C LYS A 194 -0.35 -22.23 14.14
N TRP A 195 -0.66 -21.44 15.17
CA TRP A 195 -2.01 -20.98 15.45
C TRP A 195 -2.58 -20.12 14.31
N LEU A 196 -1.84 -19.11 13.86
CA LEU A 196 -2.26 -18.18 12.78
C LEU A 196 -2.47 -18.91 11.44
N ARG A 197 -1.63 -19.88 11.08
CA ARG A 197 -1.76 -20.65 9.83
C ARG A 197 -3.03 -21.51 9.76
N GLY A 198 -3.67 -21.77 10.89
CA GLY A 198 -4.96 -22.46 10.95
C GLY A 198 -6.18 -21.57 10.70
N LYS A 199 -6.03 -20.24 10.77
CA LYS A 199 -7.15 -19.29 10.77
C LYS A 199 -7.74 -19.04 9.39
N ASN A 200 -8.98 -18.55 9.40
CA ASN A 200 -9.72 -18.16 8.20
C ASN A 200 -9.50 -16.67 7.88
N ALA A 201 -9.65 -16.31 6.61
CA ALA A 201 -9.77 -14.91 6.17
C ALA A 201 -11.21 -14.40 6.24
N VAL A 202 -12.15 -15.31 5.99
CA VAL A 202 -13.59 -15.03 5.90
C VAL A 202 -14.35 -16.11 6.67
N LEU A 203 -15.37 -15.69 7.41
CA LEU A 203 -16.29 -16.58 8.13
C LEU A 203 -17.72 -16.13 7.88
N ARG A 204 -18.62 -17.06 7.58
CA ARG A 204 -20.06 -16.78 7.59
C ARG A 204 -20.69 -17.29 8.88
N VAL A 205 -21.41 -16.43 9.60
CA VAL A 205 -22.25 -16.81 10.74
C VAL A 205 -23.70 -16.47 10.42
N GLY A 206 -24.52 -17.49 10.16
CA GLY A 206 -25.89 -17.30 9.68
C GLY A 206 -25.93 -16.47 8.39
N HIS A 207 -26.59 -15.30 8.46
CA HIS A 207 -26.75 -14.38 7.33
C HIS A 207 -25.66 -13.30 7.23
N THR A 208 -24.62 -13.37 8.07
CA THR A 208 -23.57 -12.35 8.16
C THR A 208 -22.22 -12.93 7.78
N VAL A 209 -21.51 -12.26 6.86
CA VAL A 209 -20.13 -12.57 6.49
C VAL A 209 -19.19 -11.63 7.24
N PHE A 210 -18.18 -12.20 7.90
CA PHE A 210 -17.10 -11.48 8.57
C PHE A 210 -15.83 -11.62 7.75
N VAL A 211 -15.17 -10.50 7.49
CA VAL A 211 -13.94 -10.42 6.67
C VAL A 211 -13.14 -9.21 7.12
N HIS A 212 -11.81 -9.24 7.04
CA HIS A 212 -11.02 -8.12 7.51
C HIS A 212 -11.20 -6.84 6.67
N GLY A 213 -10.95 -6.86 5.36
CA GLY A 213 -11.13 -5.69 4.47
C GLY A 213 -12.49 -5.66 3.78
N GLY A 214 -12.80 -6.70 3.02
CA GLY A 214 -14.07 -6.81 2.29
C GLY A 214 -13.98 -7.62 1.00
N ILE A 215 -15.10 -7.88 0.35
CA ILE A 215 -15.15 -8.65 -0.90
C ILE A 215 -15.42 -7.72 -2.08
N ASP A 216 -14.47 -7.63 -3.01
CA ASP A 216 -14.64 -6.93 -4.29
C ASP A 216 -15.31 -7.86 -5.31
N PRO A 217 -16.55 -7.59 -5.75
CA PRO A 217 -17.24 -8.40 -6.77
C PRO A 217 -16.42 -8.53 -8.06
N ASP A 218 -15.68 -7.49 -8.44
CA ASP A 218 -14.85 -7.52 -9.67
C ASP A 218 -13.63 -8.45 -9.52
N ALA A 219 -13.15 -8.67 -8.30
CA ALA A 219 -11.94 -9.46 -8.03
C ALA A 219 -12.23 -10.92 -7.69
N TYR A 220 -13.43 -11.22 -7.22
CA TYR A 220 -13.85 -12.56 -6.79
C TYR A 220 -14.90 -13.19 -7.71
N GLY A 221 -15.60 -12.37 -8.52
CA GLY A 221 -16.73 -12.84 -9.31
C GLY A 221 -18.00 -13.00 -8.46
N GLU A 222 -19.08 -13.41 -9.11
CA GLU A 222 -20.40 -13.56 -8.47
C GLU A 222 -20.52 -14.85 -7.64
N ASP A 223 -19.74 -15.89 -7.98
CA ASP A 223 -19.85 -17.25 -7.40
C ASP A 223 -18.80 -17.56 -6.32
N TRP A 224 -18.20 -16.53 -5.69
CA TRP A 224 -17.16 -16.73 -4.69
C TRP A 224 -17.71 -17.42 -3.42
N THR A 225 -16.86 -18.22 -2.77
CA THR A 225 -17.21 -18.92 -1.53
C THR A 225 -16.20 -18.66 -0.42
N GLU A 226 -16.62 -18.72 0.84
CA GLU A 226 -15.72 -18.59 1.99
C GLU A 226 -14.59 -19.61 1.92
N ALA A 227 -14.93 -20.86 1.59
CA ALA A 227 -13.98 -21.96 1.43
C ALA A 227 -12.91 -21.65 0.37
N GLU A 228 -13.28 -21.06 -0.77
CA GLU A 228 -12.32 -20.67 -1.80
C GLU A 228 -11.37 -19.58 -1.31
N VAL A 229 -11.90 -18.53 -0.67
CA VAL A 229 -11.08 -17.44 -0.14
C VAL A 229 -10.10 -17.96 0.90
N ASN A 230 -10.57 -18.77 1.85
CA ASN A 230 -9.76 -19.34 2.93
C ASN A 230 -8.71 -20.32 2.39
N LYS A 231 -9.08 -21.17 1.42
CA LYS A 231 -8.16 -22.11 0.77
C LYS A 231 -7.04 -21.39 0.02
N ASN A 232 -7.38 -20.35 -0.75
CA ASN A 232 -6.41 -19.59 -1.53
C ASN A 232 -5.42 -18.85 -0.63
N LEU A 233 -5.89 -18.23 0.47
CA LEU A 233 -4.99 -17.60 1.43
C LEU A 233 -4.02 -18.60 2.08
N ARG A 234 -4.53 -19.75 2.54
CA ARG A 234 -3.67 -20.79 3.12
C ARG A 234 -2.63 -21.31 2.13
N ALA A 235 -3.00 -21.44 0.86
CA ALA A 235 -2.09 -21.84 -0.20
C ALA A 235 -0.97 -20.80 -0.41
N ASP A 236 -1.29 -19.50 -0.38
CA ASP A 236 -0.30 -18.43 -0.48
C ASP A 236 0.68 -18.44 0.70
N ILE A 237 0.18 -18.59 1.93
CA ILE A 237 1.03 -18.67 3.13
C ILE A 237 1.95 -19.90 3.06
N ALA A 238 1.40 -21.06 2.70
CA ALA A 238 2.18 -22.30 2.56
C ALA A 238 3.23 -22.21 1.44
N ALA A 239 2.91 -21.55 0.32
CA ALA A 239 3.87 -21.31 -0.76
C ALA A 239 5.03 -20.42 -0.28
N PHE A 240 4.74 -19.35 0.46
CA PHE A 240 5.78 -18.51 1.06
C PHE A 240 6.69 -19.30 2.00
N ASP A 241 6.11 -20.11 2.90
CA ASP A 241 6.87 -20.96 3.82
C ASP A 241 7.80 -21.93 3.06
N ALA A 242 7.31 -22.53 1.98
CA ALA A 242 8.10 -23.42 1.13
C ALA A 242 9.26 -22.69 0.43
N PHE A 243 9.03 -21.49 -0.11
CA PHE A 243 10.10 -20.67 -0.69
C PHE A 243 11.16 -20.32 0.35
N ARG A 244 10.74 -19.84 1.52
CA ARG A 244 11.64 -19.50 2.61
C ARG A 244 12.47 -20.70 3.05
N ALA A 245 11.85 -21.86 3.26
CA ALA A 245 12.54 -23.08 3.64
C ALA A 245 13.60 -23.50 2.59
N ALA A 246 13.24 -23.50 1.30
CA ALA A 246 14.16 -23.84 0.22
C ALA A 246 15.36 -22.87 0.15
N MET A 247 15.14 -21.57 0.36
CA MET A 247 16.20 -20.57 0.36
C MET A 247 17.15 -20.68 1.57
N ILE A 248 16.61 -21.07 2.75
CA ILE A 248 17.42 -21.36 3.94
C ILE A 248 18.25 -22.63 3.71
N GLU A 249 17.64 -23.71 3.21
CA GLU A 249 18.33 -24.98 2.93
C GLU A 249 19.46 -24.80 1.91
N ALA A 250 19.21 -24.00 0.87
CA ALA A 250 20.21 -23.65 -0.13
C ALA A 250 21.31 -22.72 0.41
N GLY A 251 21.17 -22.19 1.63
CA GLY A 251 22.12 -21.23 2.21
C GLY A 251 22.19 -19.92 1.43
N SER A 252 21.07 -19.47 0.85
CA SER A 252 20.99 -18.16 0.19
C SER A 252 20.55 -17.05 1.16
N ILE A 253 19.76 -17.42 2.17
CA ILE A 253 19.30 -16.51 3.22
C ILE A 253 19.56 -17.09 4.61
N THR A 254 19.51 -16.23 5.63
CA THR A 254 19.38 -16.67 7.03
C THR A 254 17.90 -16.80 7.41
N PRO A 255 17.55 -17.54 8.48
CA PRO A 255 16.19 -17.56 9.00
C PRO A 255 15.64 -16.19 9.42
N TYR A 256 16.50 -15.19 9.63
CA TYR A 256 16.13 -13.86 10.12
C TYR A 256 16.32 -12.77 9.04
N ASP A 257 16.43 -13.20 7.78
CA ASP A 257 16.38 -12.27 6.65
C ASP A 257 14.92 -11.90 6.39
N ASP A 258 14.64 -10.61 6.23
CA ASP A 258 13.30 -10.14 5.85
C ASP A 258 13.03 -10.38 4.37
N ILE A 259 11.78 -10.15 3.95
CA ILE A 259 11.41 -10.43 2.56
C ILE A 259 12.18 -9.57 1.53
N SER A 260 12.60 -8.36 1.89
CA SER A 260 13.40 -7.51 1.00
C SER A 260 14.80 -8.09 0.78
N GLU A 261 15.40 -8.64 1.84
CA GLU A 261 16.68 -9.33 1.77
C GLU A 261 16.58 -10.65 1.02
N MET A 262 15.46 -11.39 1.19
CA MET A 262 15.15 -12.58 0.40
C MET A 262 15.08 -12.25 -1.09
N LEU A 263 14.29 -11.24 -1.48
CA LEU A 263 14.17 -10.79 -2.87
C LEU A 263 15.52 -10.37 -3.45
N GLY A 264 16.29 -9.57 -2.71
CA GLY A 264 17.62 -9.18 -3.12
C GLY A 264 18.55 -10.39 -3.30
N SER A 265 18.43 -11.40 -2.45
CA SER A 265 19.20 -12.64 -2.59
C SER A 265 18.79 -13.43 -3.83
N ALA A 266 17.49 -13.56 -4.09
CA ALA A 266 16.97 -14.27 -5.26
C ALA A 266 17.41 -13.62 -6.57
N GLN A 267 17.28 -12.29 -6.66
CA GLN A 267 17.71 -11.50 -7.83
C GLN A 267 19.21 -11.64 -8.09
N ARG A 268 20.05 -11.44 -7.06
CA ARG A 268 21.51 -11.58 -7.18
C ARG A 268 21.92 -12.97 -7.64
N HIS A 269 21.25 -14.02 -7.14
CA HIS A 269 21.52 -15.40 -7.54
C HIS A 269 21.22 -15.64 -9.03
N LEU A 270 20.09 -15.14 -9.52
CA LEU A 270 19.65 -15.34 -10.90
C LEU A 270 20.44 -14.49 -11.92
N GLU A 271 20.87 -13.29 -11.53
CA GLU A 271 21.60 -12.36 -12.40
C GLU A 271 23.08 -12.73 -12.57
N ASN A 272 23.65 -13.50 -11.63
CA ASN A 272 25.07 -13.86 -11.62
C ASN A 272 25.27 -15.38 -11.82
N PRO A 273 25.11 -15.88 -13.06
CA PRO A 273 25.26 -17.30 -13.35
C PRO A 273 26.69 -17.75 -13.09
N LYS A 274 26.82 -18.96 -12.54
CA LYS A 274 28.09 -19.62 -12.21
C LYS A 274 29.06 -19.58 -13.38
N ARG A 275 30.30 -19.16 -13.11
CA ARG A 275 31.39 -19.08 -14.08
C ARG A 275 32.59 -19.93 -13.65
N ASP A 276 33.33 -20.45 -14.62
CA ASP A 276 34.62 -21.09 -14.37
C ASP A 276 35.69 -20.03 -14.02
N PRO A 277 36.91 -20.43 -13.54
CA PRO A 277 37.98 -19.48 -13.24
C PRO A 277 38.45 -18.62 -14.42
N ARG A 278 38.05 -18.95 -15.65
CA ARG A 278 38.34 -18.20 -16.88
C ARG A 278 37.19 -17.27 -17.29
N GLY A 279 36.11 -17.24 -16.51
CA GLY A 279 34.94 -16.38 -16.73
C GLY A 279 33.86 -16.97 -17.63
N ASN A 280 33.97 -18.22 -18.08
CA ASN A 280 32.96 -18.85 -18.95
C ASN A 280 31.76 -19.33 -18.15
N ARG A 281 30.54 -19.16 -18.69
CA ARG A 281 29.32 -19.70 -18.06
C ARG A 281 29.41 -21.23 -17.93
N MET A 282 29.22 -21.73 -16.72
CA MET A 282 29.14 -23.16 -16.45
C MET A 282 27.73 -23.69 -16.67
N ARG A 283 27.63 -24.95 -17.09
CA ARG A 283 26.35 -25.66 -17.13
C ARG A 283 25.88 -25.94 -15.71
N LEU A 284 24.64 -25.54 -15.40
CA LEU A 284 24.00 -25.82 -14.12
C LEU A 284 23.65 -27.30 -13.98
N SER A 285 23.86 -27.85 -12.79
CA SER A 285 23.32 -29.16 -12.40
C SER A 285 21.78 -29.17 -12.43
N ALA A 286 21.17 -30.35 -12.37
CA ALA A 286 19.71 -30.46 -12.23
C ALA A 286 19.20 -29.78 -10.96
N LYS A 287 19.93 -29.93 -9.83
CA LYS A 287 19.60 -29.30 -8.55
C LYS A 287 19.67 -27.76 -8.62
N GLU A 288 20.70 -27.22 -9.24
CA GLU A 288 20.84 -25.75 -9.42
C GLU A 288 19.75 -25.18 -10.35
N ARG A 289 19.35 -25.92 -11.40
CA ARG A 289 18.23 -25.49 -12.26
C ARG A 289 16.89 -25.46 -11.52
N ALA A 290 16.58 -26.52 -10.77
CA ALA A 290 15.37 -26.58 -9.96
C ALA A 290 15.33 -25.43 -8.93
N TYR A 291 16.45 -25.14 -8.28
CA TYR A 291 16.52 -24.01 -7.35
C TYR A 291 16.33 -22.65 -8.03
N ASN A 292 16.90 -22.44 -9.22
CA ASN A 292 16.64 -21.22 -10.00
C ASN A 292 15.16 -21.07 -10.37
N GLU A 293 14.47 -22.16 -10.69
CA GLU A 293 13.02 -22.15 -10.91
C GLU A 293 12.26 -21.76 -9.64
N THR A 294 12.66 -22.28 -8.47
CA THR A 294 12.12 -21.85 -7.17
C THR A 294 12.30 -20.35 -6.93
N LEU A 295 13.48 -19.80 -7.21
CA LEU A 295 13.75 -18.37 -7.04
C LEU A 295 12.93 -17.49 -8.00
N LEU A 296 12.77 -17.92 -9.25
CA LEU A 296 11.92 -17.24 -10.23
C LEU A 296 10.45 -17.27 -9.79
N ALA A 297 9.98 -18.41 -9.30
CA ALA A 297 8.64 -18.57 -8.76
C ALA A 297 8.43 -17.67 -7.53
N PHE A 298 9.39 -17.57 -6.62
CA PHE A 298 9.34 -16.65 -5.47
C PHE A 298 9.25 -15.17 -5.91
N ILE A 299 10.08 -14.75 -6.86
CA ILE A 299 10.06 -13.36 -7.38
C ILE A 299 8.70 -13.07 -8.03
N LYS A 300 8.17 -13.99 -8.83
CA LYS A 300 6.86 -13.86 -9.47
C LYS A 300 5.74 -13.83 -8.42
N PHE A 301 5.79 -14.75 -7.46
CA PHE A 301 4.84 -14.85 -6.35
C PHE A 301 4.70 -13.52 -5.61
N GLN A 302 5.80 -12.81 -5.36
CA GLN A 302 5.76 -11.49 -4.71
C GLN A 302 4.90 -10.46 -5.45
N THR A 303 4.87 -10.50 -6.79
CA THR A 303 4.05 -9.58 -7.60
C THR A 303 2.58 -10.00 -7.71
N GLU A 304 2.25 -11.23 -7.31
CA GLU A 304 0.94 -11.86 -7.48
C GLU A 304 0.23 -12.20 -6.15
N MET A 305 0.88 -11.96 -5.00
CA MET A 305 0.37 -12.30 -3.66
C MET A 305 -1.06 -11.81 -3.46
N THR A 306 -2.01 -12.73 -3.26
CA THR A 306 -3.41 -12.35 -3.04
C THR A 306 -3.58 -11.63 -1.71
N GLN A 307 -2.78 -12.02 -0.70
CA GLN A 307 -2.76 -11.41 0.64
C GLN A 307 -2.16 -10.00 0.71
N LEU A 308 -1.52 -9.49 -0.35
CA LEU A 308 -1.03 -8.10 -0.45
C LEU A 308 -1.74 -7.30 -1.54
N ASN A 309 -2.77 -7.88 -2.14
CA ASN A 309 -3.50 -7.26 -3.23
C ASN A 309 -4.63 -6.41 -2.66
N SER A 310 -4.61 -5.11 -2.97
CA SER A 310 -5.59 -4.12 -2.51
C SER A 310 -7.05 -4.40 -2.92
N LYS A 311 -7.28 -5.36 -3.81
CA LYS A 311 -8.62 -5.80 -4.24
C LYS A 311 -9.08 -7.10 -3.60
N LYS A 312 -8.26 -7.70 -2.74
CA LYS A 312 -8.54 -8.98 -2.10
C LYS A 312 -8.97 -8.79 -0.65
N ALA A 313 -9.53 -9.85 -0.07
CA ALA A 313 -10.30 -9.88 1.17
C ALA A 313 -9.68 -9.12 2.34
N LEU A 314 -8.35 -9.08 2.41
CA LEU A 314 -7.61 -8.49 3.53
C LEU A 314 -7.28 -7.00 3.34
N TRP A 315 -7.36 -6.45 2.14
CA TRP A 315 -6.95 -5.05 1.88
C TRP A 315 -8.03 -4.21 1.21
N PHE A 316 -9.14 -4.83 0.81
CA PHE A 316 -10.17 -4.16 0.08
C PHE A 316 -10.85 -3.09 0.95
N ARG A 317 -10.85 -1.84 0.48
CA ARG A 317 -11.47 -0.70 1.18
C ARG A 317 -12.79 -0.23 0.58
N GLY A 318 -13.26 -0.86 -0.51
CA GLY A 318 -14.49 -0.40 -1.17
C GLY A 318 -15.71 -0.42 -0.27
N PHE A 319 -15.76 -1.28 0.76
CA PHE A 319 -16.83 -1.23 1.77
C PHE A 319 -16.89 0.10 2.52
N ALA A 320 -15.76 0.80 2.70
CA ALA A 320 -15.67 2.15 3.26
C ALA A 320 -15.67 3.26 2.20
N ASP A 321 -15.15 2.99 1.00
CA ASP A 321 -14.95 4.03 -0.02
C ASP A 321 -16.12 4.18 -1.02
N TRP A 322 -16.94 3.14 -1.18
CA TRP A 322 -18.04 3.17 -2.15
C TRP A 322 -19.09 4.22 -1.81
N HIS A 323 -19.75 4.79 -2.80
CA HIS A 323 -20.81 5.77 -2.58
C HIS A 323 -22.16 5.08 -2.36
N GLU A 324 -22.92 5.49 -1.34
CA GLU A 324 -24.18 4.85 -0.90
C GLU A 324 -25.18 4.59 -2.06
N THR A 325 -25.29 5.54 -2.99
CA THR A 325 -26.21 5.42 -4.14
C THR A 325 -25.55 4.84 -5.40
N ASN A 326 -24.37 5.33 -5.79
CA ASN A 326 -23.75 5.00 -7.08
C ASN A 326 -23.20 3.58 -7.14
N ASP A 327 -22.87 3.01 -5.98
CA ASP A 327 -22.27 1.69 -5.86
C ASP A 327 -23.23 0.67 -5.24
N LEU A 328 -24.50 1.03 -5.02
CA LEU A 328 -25.51 0.14 -4.44
C LEU A 328 -25.61 -1.19 -5.22
N ALA A 329 -25.56 -1.14 -6.54
CA ALA A 329 -25.61 -2.33 -7.41
C ALA A 329 -24.50 -3.35 -7.08
N LYS A 330 -23.32 -2.89 -6.65
CA LYS A 330 -22.22 -3.80 -6.24
C LYS A 330 -22.56 -4.51 -4.94
N VAL A 331 -23.14 -3.79 -3.99
CA VAL A 331 -23.60 -4.36 -2.72
C VAL A 331 -24.74 -5.33 -2.95
N GLU A 332 -25.67 -5.01 -3.86
CA GLU A 332 -26.73 -5.92 -4.28
C GLU A 332 -26.18 -7.21 -4.88
N THR A 333 -25.12 -7.16 -5.70
CA THR A 333 -24.46 -8.37 -6.19
C THR A 333 -23.92 -9.23 -5.04
N LEU A 334 -23.35 -8.62 -4.00
CA LEU A 334 -22.81 -9.35 -2.85
C LEU A 334 -23.91 -10.02 -2.00
N VAL A 335 -25.04 -9.34 -1.77
CA VAL A 335 -26.15 -9.85 -0.94
C VAL A 335 -27.19 -10.66 -1.73
N LYS A 336 -27.09 -10.72 -3.06
CA LYS A 336 -27.88 -11.64 -3.90
C LYS A 336 -27.49 -13.11 -3.70
N ARG A 337 -26.32 -13.36 -3.11
CA ARG A 337 -25.86 -14.71 -2.78
C ARG A 337 -26.73 -15.29 -1.66
N ASP A 338 -27.22 -16.52 -1.87
CA ASP A 338 -28.19 -17.17 -0.97
C ASP A 338 -27.87 -16.95 0.51
N GLU A 339 -28.86 -16.37 1.19
CA GLU A 339 -28.92 -16.12 2.63
C GLU A 339 -27.95 -15.06 3.18
N VAL A 340 -27.04 -14.46 2.41
CA VAL A 340 -26.15 -13.39 2.93
C VAL A 340 -26.88 -12.05 2.91
N ARG A 341 -26.98 -11.39 4.07
CA ARG A 341 -27.63 -10.08 4.22
C ARG A 341 -26.68 -8.98 4.65
N HIS A 342 -25.63 -9.34 5.38
CA HIS A 342 -24.71 -8.39 6.00
C HIS A 342 -23.25 -8.81 5.78
N PHE A 343 -22.39 -7.82 5.61
CA PHE A 343 -20.94 -7.94 5.69
C PHE A 343 -20.44 -7.11 6.86
N VAL A 344 -19.61 -7.70 7.71
CA VAL A 344 -18.92 -7.03 8.81
C VAL A 344 -17.43 -7.00 8.48
N ALA A 345 -16.84 -5.80 8.46
CA ALA A 345 -15.44 -5.60 8.11
C ALA A 345 -14.69 -4.62 9.00
N GLY A 346 -13.38 -4.83 9.14
CA GLY A 346 -12.42 -3.97 9.83
C GLY A 346 -11.60 -3.11 8.85
N HIS A 347 -10.28 -3.06 9.03
CA HIS A 347 -9.24 -2.52 8.12
C HIS A 347 -9.24 -1.00 7.85
N THR A 348 -10.43 -0.39 7.83
CA THR A 348 -10.62 1.03 7.54
C THR A 348 -11.20 1.71 8.77
N PRO A 349 -10.37 2.45 9.54
CA PRO A 349 -10.78 3.05 10.80
C PRO A 349 -11.97 3.99 10.64
N GLN A 350 -12.96 3.84 11.51
CA GLN A 350 -14.14 4.68 11.59
C GLN A 350 -14.03 5.62 12.79
N GLY A 351 -13.78 6.91 12.52
CA GLY A 351 -13.48 7.91 13.57
C GLY A 351 -14.66 8.24 14.51
N GLN A 352 -15.88 7.82 14.20
CA GLN A 352 -17.09 8.10 14.99
C GLN A 352 -17.69 6.85 15.65
N GLY A 353 -17.01 5.70 15.57
CA GLY A 353 -17.54 4.41 16.04
C GLY A 353 -18.01 3.51 14.91
N ILE A 354 -18.78 2.47 15.22
CA ILE A 354 -19.21 1.46 14.23
C ILE A 354 -20.10 2.12 13.17
N ALA A 355 -19.71 1.99 11.90
CA ALA A 355 -20.45 2.60 10.80
C ALA A 355 -21.38 1.59 10.10
N MET A 356 -22.66 1.96 9.96
CA MET A 356 -23.64 1.22 9.18
C MET A 356 -23.75 1.83 7.78
N ARG A 357 -23.62 1.00 6.76
CA ARG A 357 -23.61 1.42 5.36
C ARG A 357 -24.60 0.63 4.52
N PHE A 358 -25.10 1.25 3.46
CA PHE A 358 -26.04 0.65 2.49
C PHE A 358 -27.28 0.02 3.15
N GLY A 359 -27.87 0.72 4.14
CA GLY A 359 -29.00 0.21 4.92
C GLY A 359 -28.62 -0.92 5.89
N GLY A 360 -27.35 -1.02 6.25
CA GLY A 360 -26.80 -2.03 7.15
C GLY A 360 -26.36 -3.32 6.47
N ARG A 361 -26.32 -3.36 5.13
CA ARG A 361 -25.71 -4.48 4.37
C ARG A 361 -24.19 -4.55 4.55
N ILE A 362 -23.56 -3.42 4.87
CA ILE A 362 -22.14 -3.33 5.20
C ILE A 362 -22.01 -2.66 6.57
N ILE A 363 -21.18 -3.22 7.44
CA ILE A 363 -20.97 -2.79 8.82
C ILE A 363 -19.46 -2.73 9.05
N LEU A 364 -18.95 -1.55 9.40
CA LEU A 364 -17.52 -1.33 9.62
C LEU A 364 -17.23 -1.24 11.12
N VAL A 365 -16.41 -2.17 11.62
CA VAL A 365 -16.14 -2.39 13.06
C VAL A 365 -14.74 -1.99 13.50
N ASP A 366 -13.85 -1.63 12.57
CA ASP A 366 -12.61 -0.95 12.92
C ASP A 366 -12.95 0.46 13.40
N THR A 367 -12.79 0.68 14.69
CA THR A 367 -13.07 1.95 15.37
C THR A 367 -11.80 2.66 15.82
N GLY A 368 -10.64 2.21 15.31
CA GLY A 368 -9.33 2.75 15.65
C GLY A 368 -9.00 2.59 17.14
N MET A 369 -9.24 1.41 17.73
CA MET A 369 -9.16 1.24 19.19
C MET A 369 -7.78 1.53 19.78
N LEU A 370 -6.70 1.34 19.00
CA LEU A 370 -5.36 1.79 19.35
C LEU A 370 -5.35 3.32 19.31
N HIS A 371 -5.77 3.93 20.41
CA HIS A 371 -6.03 5.37 20.51
C HIS A 371 -4.77 6.20 20.21
N SER A 372 -3.60 5.74 20.65
CA SER A 372 -2.32 6.43 20.40
C SER A 372 -1.96 6.55 18.92
N HIS A 373 -2.58 5.75 18.05
CA HIS A 373 -2.31 5.76 16.61
C HIS A 373 -3.47 6.34 15.81
N TYR A 374 -4.71 5.92 16.10
CA TYR A 374 -5.89 6.27 15.30
C TYR A 374 -6.81 7.30 15.97
N GLY A 375 -6.61 7.60 17.27
CA GLY A 375 -7.45 8.53 18.03
C GLY A 375 -8.88 8.02 18.30
N GLY A 376 -9.16 6.76 17.96
CA GLY A 376 -10.47 6.13 18.09
C GLY A 376 -10.77 5.60 19.50
N GLN A 377 -11.73 4.69 19.59
CA GLN A 377 -12.17 4.13 20.87
C GLN A 377 -12.47 2.62 20.77
N PRO A 378 -12.38 1.84 21.86
CA PRO A 378 -12.77 0.45 21.85
C PRO A 378 -14.29 0.30 21.61
N ALA A 379 -14.66 -0.56 20.67
CA ALA A 379 -16.06 -0.89 20.39
C ALA A 379 -16.24 -2.36 20.03
N ALA A 380 -17.43 -2.89 20.28
CA ALA A 380 -17.85 -4.21 19.85
C ALA A 380 -19.22 -4.15 19.18
N LEU A 381 -19.39 -4.88 18.07
CA LEU A 381 -20.69 -5.11 17.46
C LEU A 381 -21.35 -6.30 18.14
N GLU A 382 -22.59 -6.14 18.60
CA GLU A 382 -23.43 -7.24 19.09
C GLU A 382 -24.57 -7.49 18.11
N ILE A 383 -24.82 -8.77 17.80
CA ILE A 383 -25.91 -9.23 16.95
C ILE A 383 -26.69 -10.29 17.73
N ILE A 384 -28.00 -10.08 17.89
CA ILE A 384 -28.92 -11.09 18.43
C ILE A 384 -30.11 -11.14 17.48
N ASP A 385 -30.27 -12.28 16.80
CA ASP A 385 -31.22 -12.46 15.71
C ASP A 385 -31.11 -11.34 14.67
N THR A 386 -32.06 -10.41 14.64
CA THR A 386 -32.11 -9.28 13.70
C THR A 386 -31.70 -7.94 14.31
N THR A 387 -31.31 -7.91 15.58
CA THR A 387 -30.93 -6.67 16.28
C THR A 387 -29.42 -6.51 16.31
N PHE A 388 -28.94 -5.36 15.82
CA PHE A 388 -27.54 -4.97 15.83
C PHE A 388 -27.33 -3.83 16.83
N ARG A 389 -26.32 -3.96 17.70
CA ARG A 389 -25.94 -2.94 18.67
C ARG A 389 -24.45 -2.64 18.62
N ALA A 390 -24.09 -1.38 18.81
CA ALA A 390 -22.73 -1.01 19.16
C ALA A 390 -22.59 -0.97 20.68
N ILE A 391 -21.59 -1.67 21.20
CA ILE A 391 -21.17 -1.60 22.59
C ILE A 391 -19.91 -0.74 22.62
N TYR A 392 -19.96 0.35 23.37
CA TYR A 392 -18.81 1.18 23.76
C TYR A 392 -18.60 1.06 25.28
N LEU A 393 -17.49 1.58 25.79
CA LEU A 393 -17.19 1.50 27.23
C LEU A 393 -18.24 2.23 28.08
N ASP A 394 -18.73 3.37 27.60
CA ASP A 394 -19.66 4.26 28.30
C ASP A 394 -21.14 3.98 27.97
N ARG A 395 -21.44 3.42 26.79
CA ARG A 395 -22.83 3.26 26.30
C ARG A 395 -23.04 2.04 25.42
N THR A 396 -24.31 1.73 25.17
CA THR A 396 -24.74 0.76 24.17
C THR A 396 -25.82 1.38 23.31
N GLU A 397 -25.68 1.26 22.00
CA GLU A 397 -26.55 1.90 21.01
C GLU A 397 -27.15 0.85 20.09
N VAL A 398 -28.44 0.96 19.78
CA VAL A 398 -29.06 0.10 18.77
C VAL A 398 -28.79 0.73 17.40
N LEU A 399 -28.08 0.00 16.54
CA LEU A 399 -27.70 0.46 15.19
C LEU A 399 -28.77 0.13 14.15
N LEU A 400 -29.34 -1.08 14.25
CA LEU A 400 -30.33 -1.59 13.30
C LEU A 400 -31.24 -2.62 13.98
N ARG A 401 -32.52 -2.63 13.58
CA ARG A 401 -33.42 -3.76 13.77
C ARG A 401 -33.85 -4.21 12.38
N ASP A 402 -33.23 -5.28 11.87
CA ASP A 402 -33.58 -5.82 10.56
C ASP A 402 -34.99 -6.45 10.63
N ALA A 403 -35.81 -6.19 9.62
CA ALA A 403 -37.15 -6.76 9.57
C ALA A 403 -37.06 -8.20 9.05
N ALA A 404 -37.70 -9.16 9.75
CA ALA A 404 -37.96 -10.47 9.17
C ALA A 404 -38.73 -10.30 7.83
N PRO A 405 -38.53 -11.16 6.83
CA PRO A 405 -38.83 -10.83 5.44
C PRO A 405 -40.34 -10.63 5.22
N ALA A 406 -40.72 -9.40 4.88
CA ALA A 406 -41.97 -9.08 4.21
C ALA A 406 -41.65 -8.69 2.76
N GLY A 407 -42.46 -9.19 1.83
CA GLY A 407 -42.16 -9.30 0.39
C GLY A 407 -41.88 -8.01 -0.37
N GLU A 408 -41.23 -8.22 -1.52
CA GLU A 408 -40.94 -7.36 -2.67
C GLU A 408 -41.20 -5.84 -2.56
N PRO A 409 -40.18 -4.98 -2.75
CA PRO A 409 -40.40 -3.57 -2.98
C PRO A 409 -40.73 -3.30 -4.46
N ARG A 410 -41.89 -2.67 -4.70
CA ARG A 410 -42.25 -2.02 -5.96
C ARG A 410 -41.44 -0.73 -6.17
N LEU A 411 -40.92 -0.54 -7.38
CA LEU A 411 -40.27 0.69 -7.84
C LEU A 411 -41.30 1.80 -8.08
N VAL A 412 -41.00 3.03 -7.62
CA VAL A 412 -41.79 4.23 -7.92
C VAL A 412 -40.92 5.25 -8.67
N GLY A 413 -41.27 5.46 -9.95
CA GLY A 413 -41.32 6.72 -10.69
C GLY A 413 -40.11 7.65 -10.76
N GLU A 414 -39.45 7.68 -11.92
CA GLU A 414 -38.59 8.78 -12.37
C GLU A 414 -39.43 9.95 -12.92
N GLY A 415 -39.08 11.19 -12.57
CA GLY A 415 -39.56 12.43 -13.20
C GLY A 415 -38.38 13.22 -13.79
N PRO A 416 -38.59 14.03 -14.86
CA PRO A 416 -37.51 14.60 -15.66
C PRO A 416 -36.95 15.89 -15.03
N ILE A 417 -35.64 16.13 -15.18
CA ILE A 417 -34.98 17.40 -14.83
C ILE A 417 -34.42 18.03 -16.12
N GLU A 418 -34.89 19.24 -16.41
CA GLU A 418 -34.51 20.08 -17.55
C GLU A 418 -33.11 20.70 -17.43
N SER A 419 -32.50 20.95 -18.59
CA SER A 419 -31.17 21.52 -18.80
C SER A 419 -31.13 23.04 -18.67
N ILE A 420 -30.09 23.59 -18.05
CA ILE A 420 -29.70 25.01 -18.23
C ILE A 420 -28.16 25.08 -18.36
N ILE A 421 -27.67 25.54 -19.52
CA ILE A 421 -26.26 25.88 -19.80
C ILE A 421 -26.21 27.39 -20.14
N PRO A 422 -25.35 28.21 -19.51
CA PRO A 422 -25.01 29.54 -20.01
C PRO A 422 -23.68 29.54 -20.81
N PRO A 423 -23.43 30.56 -21.66
CA PRO A 423 -22.44 30.50 -22.73
C PRO A 423 -21.01 30.83 -22.27
N VAL A 424 -20.03 30.22 -22.94
CA VAL A 424 -18.58 30.47 -22.76
C VAL A 424 -18.09 31.48 -23.81
N PRO A 425 -17.30 32.52 -23.46
CA PRO A 425 -16.67 33.39 -24.45
C PRO A 425 -15.42 32.76 -25.07
N ALA A 426 -15.26 32.95 -26.38
CA ALA A 426 -14.12 32.52 -27.18
C ALA A 426 -13.00 33.56 -27.19
N ILE A 427 -11.75 33.18 -26.92
CA ILE A 427 -10.55 33.91 -27.41
C ILE A 427 -9.34 32.96 -27.49
N TRP A 428 -8.85 32.65 -28.70
CA TRP A 428 -7.51 33.01 -29.20
C TRP A 428 -7.22 32.34 -30.55
N THR A 429 -7.15 33.19 -31.58
CA THR A 429 -6.56 32.93 -32.89
C THR A 429 -5.09 33.36 -32.86
N GLY A 430 -4.19 32.62 -33.53
CA GLY A 430 -2.81 33.06 -33.68
C GLY A 430 -1.84 31.98 -34.19
N VAL A 431 -1.92 31.68 -35.48
CA VAL A 431 -0.88 30.91 -36.20
C VAL A 431 0.27 31.85 -36.56
N GLY A 432 1.49 31.44 -36.30
CA GLY A 432 2.72 32.10 -36.76
C GLY A 432 3.88 31.11 -36.74
N VAL A 433 4.26 30.63 -37.91
CA VAL A 433 5.49 29.87 -38.19
C VAL A 433 6.65 30.85 -38.24
N LEU A 434 7.78 30.56 -37.57
CA LEU A 434 9.13 30.93 -38.04
C LEU A 434 10.23 30.18 -37.25
N THR A 435 11.38 30.05 -37.91
CA THR A 435 12.49 29.12 -37.73
C THR A 435 13.52 29.53 -36.66
N ASN A 436 14.37 28.56 -36.29
CA ASN A 436 15.58 28.66 -35.45
C ASN A 436 15.40 28.86 -33.94
N GLY A 437 15.10 27.76 -33.24
CA GLY A 437 15.88 27.28 -32.08
C GLY A 437 15.97 28.11 -30.80
N LYS A 438 15.32 29.27 -30.68
CA LYS A 438 15.36 30.10 -29.46
C LYS A 438 14.00 30.56 -28.91
N VAL A 439 12.88 30.17 -29.49
CA VAL A 439 11.55 30.66 -29.06
C VAL A 439 10.56 29.49 -28.91
N ALA A 440 10.54 28.85 -27.75
CA ALA A 440 9.45 27.94 -27.38
C ALA A 440 9.04 28.01 -25.90
N MET A 441 9.60 28.94 -25.11
CA MET A 441 9.25 29.09 -23.69
C MET A 441 8.25 30.21 -23.38
N GLU A 442 7.91 31.10 -24.32
CA GLU A 442 7.07 32.28 -24.06
C GLU A 442 5.56 32.09 -24.30
N LYS A 443 5.11 30.91 -24.76
CA LYS A 443 3.69 30.72 -25.15
C LYS A 443 2.82 29.98 -24.12
N THR A 444 3.37 29.50 -23.00
CA THR A 444 2.56 28.94 -21.91
C THR A 444 2.36 30.01 -20.83
N PRO A 445 1.11 30.29 -20.40
CA PRO A 445 0.85 31.24 -19.32
C PRO A 445 1.75 30.95 -18.11
N ASP A 446 2.19 32.02 -17.44
CA ASP A 446 2.84 31.85 -16.14
C ASP A 446 1.80 31.35 -15.14
N HIS A 447 2.24 30.51 -14.21
CA HIS A 447 1.39 30.12 -13.10
C HIS A 447 1.80 30.94 -11.89
N GLU A 448 1.11 32.04 -11.66
CA GLU A 448 1.34 32.87 -10.48
C GLU A 448 1.09 32.04 -9.23
N ARG A 449 2.14 31.87 -8.43
CA ARG A 449 2.08 31.26 -7.10
C ARG A 449 3.12 31.88 -6.19
N THR A 450 2.88 31.80 -4.89
CA THR A 450 3.81 32.30 -3.87
C THR A 450 4.76 31.18 -3.44
N TYR A 451 6.05 31.42 -3.55
CA TYR A 451 7.08 30.57 -2.98
C TYR A 451 7.49 31.11 -1.61
N ILE A 452 7.94 30.23 -0.70
CA ILE A 452 8.36 30.63 0.64
C ILE A 452 9.84 30.34 0.87
N THR A 453 10.42 31.03 1.84
CA THR A 453 11.74 30.74 2.39
C THR A 453 11.65 29.56 3.35
N LYS A 454 12.82 29.08 3.80
CA LYS A 454 12.91 28.05 4.85
C LYS A 454 12.11 28.41 6.12
N ASP A 455 12.08 29.70 6.46
CA ASP A 455 11.44 30.18 7.68
C ASP A 455 9.94 30.49 7.47
N GLY A 456 9.38 30.15 6.30
CA GLY A 456 7.97 30.33 5.97
C GLY A 456 7.59 31.70 5.42
N ASN A 457 8.54 32.62 5.27
CA ASN A 457 8.26 33.95 4.72
C ASN A 457 8.12 33.90 3.19
N PRO A 458 7.22 34.67 2.57
CA PRO A 458 7.14 34.78 1.11
C PRO A 458 8.48 35.18 0.49
N GLN A 459 8.83 34.55 -0.63
CA GLN A 459 9.94 34.94 -1.48
C GLN A 459 9.58 36.25 -2.23
N PRO A 460 10.57 37.08 -2.60
CA PRO A 460 10.34 38.34 -3.29
C PRO A 460 10.00 38.17 -4.79
N PHE A 461 9.93 36.93 -5.28
CA PHE A 461 9.54 36.56 -6.63
C PHE A 461 8.24 35.76 -6.62
N ARG A 462 7.49 35.85 -7.72
CA ARG A 462 6.21 35.16 -7.93
C ARG A 462 6.21 34.43 -9.26
N GLY A 463 5.58 33.25 -9.26
CA GLY A 463 5.39 32.46 -10.46
C GLY A 463 6.60 31.67 -10.94
N ASP A 464 6.34 30.71 -11.81
CA ASP A 464 7.32 29.72 -12.24
C ASP A 464 8.37 30.33 -13.18
N ASN A 465 8.00 31.32 -13.99
CA ASN A 465 8.92 31.92 -14.96
C ASN A 465 10.08 32.66 -14.25
N GLN A 466 9.80 33.39 -13.17
CA GLN A 466 10.84 34.02 -12.36
C GLN A 466 11.74 32.97 -11.69
N VAL A 467 11.17 31.86 -11.21
CA VAL A 467 11.96 30.74 -10.64
C VAL A 467 12.88 30.12 -11.69
N LEU A 468 12.40 29.88 -12.91
CA LEU A 468 13.22 29.35 -14.00
C LEU A 468 14.40 30.29 -14.34
N GLN A 469 14.17 31.60 -14.34
CA GLN A 469 15.23 32.58 -14.54
C GLN A 469 16.26 32.52 -13.40
N LEU A 470 15.80 32.55 -12.15
CA LEU A 470 16.67 32.44 -10.97
C LEU A 470 17.50 31.15 -10.99
N LEU A 471 16.92 30.00 -11.34
CA LEU A 471 17.66 28.73 -11.44
C LEU A 471 18.80 28.79 -12.49
N ARG A 472 18.63 29.55 -13.57
CA ARG A 472 19.65 29.74 -14.62
C ARG A 472 20.76 30.69 -14.21
N GLU A 473 20.39 31.76 -13.51
CA GLU A 473 21.27 32.92 -13.30
C GLU A 473 21.91 32.95 -11.91
N ALA A 474 21.32 32.29 -10.91
CA ALA A 474 21.82 32.33 -9.54
C ALA A 474 23.23 31.75 -9.41
N GLU A 475 24.03 32.34 -8.53
CA GLU A 475 25.27 31.77 -8.03
C GLU A 475 24.98 30.45 -7.31
N ILE A 476 25.74 29.41 -7.64
CA ILE A 476 25.63 28.09 -7.02
C ILE A 476 26.58 28.04 -5.83
N GLY A 477 26.02 27.94 -4.64
CA GLY A 477 26.75 27.84 -3.38
C GLY A 477 27.10 26.41 -2.99
N ARG A 478 27.15 26.15 -1.68
CA ARG A 478 27.55 24.85 -1.13
C ARG A 478 26.50 23.77 -1.43
N PHE A 479 26.99 22.58 -1.76
CA PHE A 479 26.16 21.38 -1.87
C PHE A 479 26.08 20.64 -0.53
N LYS A 480 24.92 20.03 -0.29
CA LYS A 480 24.70 19.03 0.75
C LYS A 480 24.14 17.76 0.10
N GLU A 481 24.76 16.62 0.36
CA GLU A 481 24.20 15.33 -0.05
C GLU A 481 22.91 15.06 0.74
N LEU A 482 21.87 14.64 0.04
CA LEU A 482 20.66 14.15 0.66
C LEU A 482 20.90 12.64 0.87
N GLY A 483 20.94 12.18 2.12
CA GLY A 483 21.20 10.79 2.48
C GLY A 483 20.10 9.79 2.08
N SER A 484 19.19 10.18 1.18
CA SER A 484 18.07 9.38 0.67
C SER A 484 17.96 9.50 -0.86
N GLY A 485 17.59 8.40 -1.51
CA GLY A 485 17.42 8.29 -2.97
C GLY A 485 18.52 7.49 -3.68
N LYS A 486 18.14 6.62 -4.63
CA LYS A 486 19.05 5.71 -5.35
C LYS A 486 20.08 6.45 -6.23
N THR A 487 19.80 7.70 -6.60
CA THR A 487 20.61 8.52 -7.52
C THR A 487 21.52 9.54 -6.80
N LEU A 488 21.55 9.52 -5.45
CA LEU A 488 22.33 10.43 -4.59
C LEU A 488 22.17 11.92 -4.98
N PRO A 489 20.94 12.46 -4.99
CA PRO A 489 20.70 13.86 -5.33
C PRO A 489 21.39 14.79 -4.33
N ARG A 490 21.92 15.92 -4.83
CA ARG A 490 22.59 16.93 -4.00
C ARG A 490 21.75 18.20 -3.95
N ARG A 491 21.55 18.76 -2.75
CA ARG A 491 20.90 20.06 -2.59
C ARG A 491 21.94 21.18 -2.64
N ALA A 492 21.71 22.19 -3.46
CA ALA A 492 22.51 23.40 -3.58
C ALA A 492 21.82 24.57 -2.89
N GLU A 493 22.59 25.38 -2.17
CA GLU A 493 22.21 26.75 -1.80
C GLU A 493 22.42 27.67 -3.02
N MET A 494 21.44 28.52 -3.35
CA MET A 494 21.44 29.37 -4.53
C MET A 494 21.27 30.83 -4.12
N ARG A 495 22.00 31.75 -4.78
CA ARG A 495 21.90 33.20 -4.50
C ARG A 495 21.85 34.03 -5.78
N HIS A 496 20.94 34.98 -5.86
CA HIS A 496 20.88 35.92 -6.98
C HIS A 496 20.34 37.27 -6.49
N ASN A 497 21.09 38.36 -6.65
CA ASN A 497 20.66 39.73 -6.28
C ASN A 497 20.02 39.85 -4.89
N GLY A 498 20.63 39.21 -3.87
CA GLY A 498 20.12 39.21 -2.49
C GLY A 498 18.98 38.21 -2.21
N VAL A 499 18.46 37.53 -3.24
CA VAL A 499 17.49 36.44 -3.09
C VAL A 499 18.22 35.13 -2.77
N HIS A 500 17.75 34.43 -1.75
CA HIS A 500 18.28 33.13 -1.32
C HIS A 500 17.23 32.04 -1.47
N PHE A 501 17.60 30.94 -2.14
CA PHE A 501 16.73 29.78 -2.33
C PHE A 501 17.56 28.51 -2.49
N ARG A 502 16.90 27.36 -2.60
CA ARG A 502 17.56 26.06 -2.74
C ARG A 502 17.12 25.34 -3.99
N ALA A 503 17.99 24.49 -4.51
CA ALA A 503 17.71 23.63 -5.64
C ALA A 503 18.25 22.22 -5.43
N ILE A 504 17.62 21.22 -6.03
CA ILE A 504 18.15 19.87 -6.13
C ILE A 504 18.87 19.74 -7.47
N PHE A 505 20.12 19.27 -7.42
CA PHE A 505 20.94 18.98 -8.58
C PHE A 505 21.04 17.47 -8.81
N ARG A 506 20.65 17.01 -10.01
CA ARG A 506 20.72 15.61 -10.46
C ARG A 506 21.54 15.50 -11.74
N THR A 507 22.40 14.48 -11.82
CA THR A 507 23.32 14.25 -12.96
C THR A 507 23.22 12.83 -13.51
N VAL A 508 22.22 12.05 -13.09
CA VAL A 508 22.08 10.65 -13.52
C VAL A 508 21.82 10.59 -15.03
N ASP A 509 22.67 9.84 -15.74
CA ASP A 509 22.50 9.51 -17.15
C ASP A 509 23.01 8.07 -17.34
N SER A 510 22.07 7.14 -17.52
CA SER A 510 22.35 5.70 -17.67
C SER A 510 22.08 5.19 -19.09
N GLY A 511 21.91 6.09 -20.06
CA GLY A 511 21.47 5.78 -21.42
C GLY A 511 22.49 5.03 -22.30
N GLY A 512 22.55 3.70 -22.19
CA GLY A 512 23.28 2.84 -23.13
C GLY A 512 22.49 2.49 -24.40
N GLU A 513 23.19 2.21 -25.51
CA GLU A 513 22.60 1.69 -26.76
C GLU A 513 21.88 0.34 -26.56
N PHE A 514 20.83 0.16 -27.34
CA PHE A 514 19.97 -1.03 -27.33
C PHE A 514 20.74 -2.24 -27.90
N LYS A 515 21.29 -3.12 -27.06
CA LYS A 515 21.76 -4.44 -27.53
C LYS A 515 20.54 -5.35 -27.72
N ARG A 516 20.29 -5.78 -28.96
CA ARG A 516 19.27 -6.80 -29.28
C ARG A 516 19.48 -8.03 -28.39
N GLY A 517 18.44 -8.44 -27.65
CA GLY A 517 18.41 -9.70 -26.89
C GLY A 517 18.37 -9.58 -25.36
N VAL A 518 18.34 -8.38 -24.77
CA VAL A 518 18.16 -8.19 -23.32
C VAL A 518 16.87 -7.40 -23.07
N ALA A 519 15.87 -8.04 -22.46
CA ALA A 519 14.65 -7.37 -22.03
C ALA A 519 14.92 -6.59 -20.72
N ASN A 520 14.45 -5.35 -20.68
CA ASN A 520 14.37 -4.45 -19.52
C ASN A 520 15.71 -3.91 -18.94
N ARG A 521 16.27 -2.89 -19.60
CA ARG A 521 16.98 -1.82 -18.87
C ARG A 521 16.04 -0.60 -18.76
N VAL A 522 15.78 -0.17 -17.53
CA VAL A 522 15.15 1.13 -17.22
C VAL A 522 16.24 2.20 -17.34
N ASN A 523 15.95 3.28 -18.06
CA ASN A 523 16.90 4.39 -18.23
C ASN A 523 16.58 5.49 -17.22
N ASP A 524 17.54 5.77 -16.33
CA ASP A 524 17.55 6.94 -15.46
C ASP A 524 18.23 8.10 -16.21
N HIS A 525 17.55 9.24 -16.40
CA HIS A 525 18.10 10.40 -17.10
C HIS A 525 17.64 11.75 -16.49
N TYR A 526 18.58 12.64 -16.19
CA TYR A 526 18.30 13.96 -15.57
C TYR A 526 17.41 14.87 -16.44
N GLY A 527 17.50 14.74 -17.76
CA GLY A 527 16.67 15.48 -18.72
C GLY A 527 15.17 15.14 -18.66
N TYR A 528 14.80 14.00 -18.09
CA TYR A 528 13.39 13.62 -17.92
C TYR A 528 12.67 14.49 -16.90
N GLU A 529 13.38 15.07 -15.92
CA GLU A 529 12.79 16.06 -15.02
C GLU A 529 12.28 17.28 -15.79
N VAL A 530 13.10 17.77 -16.72
CA VAL A 530 12.79 18.96 -17.52
C VAL A 530 11.67 18.68 -18.52
N ALA A 531 11.71 17.50 -19.15
CA ALA A 531 10.61 17.03 -19.99
C ALA A 531 9.27 16.93 -19.22
N ALA A 532 9.28 16.35 -18.01
CA ALA A 532 8.09 16.23 -17.19
C ALA A 532 7.53 17.59 -16.76
N TYR A 533 8.41 18.53 -16.37
CA TYR A 533 8.00 19.89 -16.02
C TYR A 533 7.30 20.62 -17.18
N HIS A 534 7.94 20.66 -18.35
CA HIS A 534 7.36 21.33 -19.51
C HIS A 534 6.06 20.66 -19.97
N LEU A 535 6.00 19.32 -19.94
CA LEU A 535 4.76 18.62 -20.27
C LEU A 535 3.66 18.90 -19.25
N SER A 536 3.96 18.94 -17.95
CA SER A 536 3.00 19.28 -16.90
C SER A 536 2.37 20.66 -17.12
N ARG A 537 3.17 21.65 -17.53
CA ARG A 537 2.69 23.00 -17.90
C ARG A 537 1.83 22.99 -19.16
N LEU A 538 2.28 22.33 -20.22
CA LEU A 538 1.52 22.21 -21.48
C LEU A 538 0.17 21.50 -21.27
N MET A 539 0.11 20.58 -20.31
CA MET A 539 -1.09 19.85 -19.93
C MET A 539 -1.98 20.61 -18.92
N GLY A 540 -1.57 21.79 -18.46
CA GLY A 540 -2.35 22.62 -17.53
C GLY A 540 -2.32 22.16 -16.06
N LEU A 541 -1.44 21.22 -15.70
CA LEU A 541 -1.34 20.68 -14.34
C LEU A 541 -0.55 21.57 -13.39
N TYR A 542 0.61 22.07 -13.85
CA TYR A 542 1.54 22.86 -13.04
C TYR A 542 1.88 22.22 -11.67
N ARG A 543 2.11 20.89 -11.65
CA ARG A 543 2.37 20.09 -10.43
C ARG A 543 3.81 19.58 -10.29
N VAL A 544 4.67 19.85 -11.28
CA VAL A 544 6.10 19.50 -11.21
C VAL A 544 6.88 20.77 -10.82
N PRO A 545 7.78 20.73 -9.83
CA PRO A 545 8.56 21.91 -9.46
C PRO A 545 9.40 22.46 -10.63
N PRO A 546 9.58 23.79 -10.76
CA PRO A 546 10.39 24.39 -11.80
C PRO A 546 11.79 23.80 -11.88
N VAL A 547 12.26 23.53 -13.09
CA VAL A 547 13.55 22.86 -13.32
C VAL A 547 14.20 23.34 -14.61
N VAL A 548 15.53 23.46 -14.59
CA VAL A 548 16.33 23.84 -15.76
C VAL A 548 17.50 22.89 -15.93
N LEU A 549 18.00 22.76 -17.17
CA LEU A 549 19.32 22.18 -17.41
C LEU A 549 20.39 23.24 -17.19
N ARG A 550 21.44 22.89 -16.46
CA ARG A 550 22.59 23.77 -16.24
C ARG A 550 23.86 22.94 -16.06
N ASP A 551 24.97 23.47 -16.55
CA ASP A 551 26.29 22.92 -16.25
C ASP A 551 26.77 23.39 -14.87
N HIS A 552 27.35 22.47 -14.11
CA HIS A 552 28.08 22.82 -12.91
C HIS A 552 29.31 21.92 -12.75
N GLY A 553 30.50 22.52 -12.81
CA GLY A 553 31.77 21.79 -12.68
C GLY A 553 32.05 20.87 -13.86
N GLY A 554 31.66 21.24 -15.08
CA GLY A 554 31.86 20.44 -16.30
C GLY A 554 30.93 19.25 -16.41
N ARG A 555 29.85 19.22 -15.62
CA ARG A 555 28.79 18.23 -15.67
C ARG A 555 27.44 18.91 -15.86
N GLN A 556 26.77 18.60 -16.95
CA GLN A 556 25.39 18.99 -17.17
C GLN A 556 24.47 18.17 -16.26
N GLY A 557 23.44 18.81 -15.72
CA GLY A 557 22.39 18.14 -14.96
C GLY A 557 21.15 19.01 -14.83
N SER A 558 20.14 18.50 -14.12
CA SER A 558 18.92 19.23 -13.82
C SER A 558 19.01 19.92 -12.46
N PHE A 559 18.72 21.22 -12.44
CA PHE A 559 18.52 22.03 -11.23
C PHE A 559 17.03 22.28 -11.04
N GLN A 560 16.43 21.58 -10.08
CA GLN A 560 15.00 21.68 -9.76
C GLN A 560 14.82 22.49 -8.49
N PHE A 561 13.88 23.44 -8.48
CA PHE A 561 13.57 24.27 -7.33
C PHE A 561 13.19 23.42 -6.11
N TRP A 562 13.72 23.77 -4.94
CA TRP A 562 13.42 23.08 -3.69
C TRP A 562 12.12 23.63 -3.08
N ILE A 563 11.13 22.76 -2.87
CA ILE A 563 9.89 23.14 -2.19
C ILE A 563 10.15 23.20 -0.68
N GLU A 564 10.04 24.40 -0.13
CA GLU A 564 10.27 24.65 1.29
C GLU A 564 9.10 24.18 2.16
N ASN A 565 9.42 23.74 3.38
CA ASN A 565 8.48 23.13 4.32
C ASN A 565 7.70 21.94 3.73
N GLY A 566 8.28 21.31 2.71
CA GLY A 566 7.71 20.11 2.10
C GLY A 566 7.84 18.88 3.01
N MET A 567 6.82 18.04 2.99
CA MET A 567 6.75 16.78 3.70
C MET A 567 6.45 15.67 2.70
N THR A 568 7.29 14.62 2.64
CA THR A 568 6.97 13.46 1.81
C THR A 568 5.92 12.60 2.47
N GLU A 569 5.21 11.75 1.71
CA GLU A 569 4.27 10.77 2.27
C GLU A 569 4.97 9.84 3.27
N THR A 570 6.21 9.43 3.00
CA THR A 570 7.02 8.67 3.96
C THR A 570 7.17 9.42 5.29
N VAL A 571 7.55 10.71 5.25
CA VAL A 571 7.72 11.53 6.46
C VAL A 571 6.38 11.80 7.15
N ARG A 572 5.30 11.99 6.38
CA ARG A 572 3.95 12.17 6.92
C ARG A 572 3.53 10.97 7.76
N LEU A 573 3.70 9.77 7.20
CA LEU A 573 3.38 8.50 7.86
C LEU A 573 4.28 8.26 9.07
N GLU A 574 5.59 8.53 8.97
CA GLU A 574 6.52 8.45 10.09
C GLU A 574 6.15 9.38 11.25
N LYS A 575 5.60 10.57 10.94
CA LYS A 575 5.17 11.56 11.94
C LYS A 575 3.72 11.41 12.38
N GLY A 576 2.96 10.47 11.81
CA GLY A 576 1.54 10.29 12.11
C GLY A 576 0.66 11.51 11.78
N VAL A 577 1.03 12.32 10.78
CA VAL A 577 0.25 13.50 10.41
C VAL A 577 -0.92 13.09 9.52
N ALA A 578 -2.16 13.26 9.98
CA ALA A 578 -3.36 12.96 9.18
C ALA A 578 -3.44 13.83 7.91
N ILE A 579 -4.09 13.31 6.88
CA ILE A 579 -4.43 14.09 5.68
C ILE A 579 -5.63 14.97 6.02
N PRO A 580 -5.54 16.31 5.94
CA PRO A 580 -6.63 17.19 6.38
C PRO A 580 -7.88 17.13 5.49
N ASP A 581 -7.69 16.80 4.21
CA ASP A 581 -8.73 16.72 3.20
C ASP A 581 -8.46 15.52 2.30
N GLU A 582 -9.08 14.39 2.64
CA GLU A 582 -8.89 13.10 1.98
C GLU A 582 -9.44 13.10 0.54
N ASP A 583 -10.55 13.80 0.30
CA ASP A 583 -11.14 13.95 -1.03
C ASP A 583 -10.18 14.71 -1.95
N ARG A 584 -9.67 15.86 -1.49
CA ARG A 584 -8.70 16.64 -2.25
C ARG A 584 -7.41 15.86 -2.46
N PHE A 585 -6.95 15.10 -1.47
CA PHE A 585 -5.82 14.21 -1.63
C PHE A 585 -6.07 13.18 -2.73
N TYR A 586 -7.21 12.50 -2.69
CA TYR A 586 -7.59 11.51 -3.71
C TYR A 586 -7.62 12.14 -5.10
N LEU A 587 -8.18 13.33 -5.27
CA LEU A 587 -8.17 14.03 -6.56
C LEU A 587 -6.74 14.36 -7.02
N GLN A 588 -5.87 14.83 -6.12
CA GLN A 588 -4.46 15.08 -6.45
C GLN A 588 -3.71 13.80 -6.86
N ASP A 589 -3.93 12.69 -6.15
CA ASP A 589 -3.40 11.37 -6.48
C ASP A 589 -3.91 10.87 -7.85
N GLN A 590 -5.20 11.06 -8.16
CA GLN A 590 -5.75 10.71 -9.48
C GLN A 590 -5.08 11.50 -10.61
N SER A 591 -4.88 12.81 -10.43
CA SER A 591 -4.14 13.63 -11.39
C SER A 591 -2.70 13.15 -11.58
N MET A 592 -2.02 12.78 -10.49
CA MET A 592 -0.68 12.22 -10.54
C MET A 592 -0.64 10.89 -11.31
N ARG A 593 -1.59 9.98 -11.07
CA ARG A 593 -1.66 8.68 -11.77
C ARG A 593 -1.89 8.83 -13.27
N VAL A 594 -2.76 9.73 -13.68
CA VAL A 594 -2.98 10.05 -15.10
C VAL A 594 -1.69 10.58 -15.73
N PHE A 595 -0.99 11.49 -15.04
CA PHE A 595 0.26 12.06 -15.51
C PHE A 595 1.40 11.01 -15.57
N ASP A 596 1.56 10.20 -14.54
CA ASP A 596 2.55 9.11 -14.49
C ASP A 596 2.27 8.05 -15.56
N ALA A 597 1.01 7.76 -15.89
CA ALA A 597 0.67 6.85 -16.98
C ALA A 597 0.99 7.45 -18.36
N LEU A 598 0.84 8.77 -18.53
CA LEU A 598 1.22 9.47 -19.75
C LEU A 598 2.74 9.41 -19.98
N ILE A 599 3.52 9.77 -18.95
CA ILE A 599 4.99 9.79 -19.03
C ILE A 599 5.62 8.42 -18.80
N GLN A 600 4.86 7.44 -18.31
CA GLN A 600 5.34 6.11 -17.90
C GLN A 600 6.41 6.19 -16.81
N ASN A 601 6.12 6.90 -15.70
CA ASN A 601 7.02 6.95 -14.55
C ASN A 601 7.05 5.59 -13.84
N LEU A 602 8.21 4.96 -13.76
CA LEU A 602 8.38 3.62 -13.17
C LEU A 602 8.80 3.65 -11.70
N ASP A 603 9.02 4.83 -11.12
CA ASP A 603 9.60 4.99 -9.78
C ASP A 603 8.68 5.76 -8.82
N ARG A 604 7.36 5.82 -9.10
CA ARG A 604 6.41 6.44 -8.17
C ARG A 604 6.31 5.59 -6.89
N ASN A 605 6.73 6.16 -5.77
CA ASN A 605 6.73 5.57 -4.44
C ASN A 605 6.44 6.66 -3.39
N GLN A 606 6.17 6.30 -2.13
CA GLN A 606 5.80 7.25 -1.06
C GLN A 606 6.84 8.36 -0.84
N GLY A 607 8.13 8.10 -1.07
CA GLY A 607 9.16 9.13 -0.98
C GLY A 607 9.03 10.23 -2.04
N ASN A 608 8.28 9.96 -3.12
CA ASN A 608 8.07 10.85 -4.26
C ASN A 608 6.68 11.51 -4.29
N PHE A 609 5.92 11.40 -3.19
CA PHE A 609 4.71 12.20 -2.93
C PHE A 609 5.14 13.34 -2.02
N LEU A 610 5.25 14.57 -2.55
CA LEU A 610 5.70 15.72 -1.76
C LEU A 610 4.54 16.68 -1.52
N PHE A 611 4.13 16.83 -0.27
CA PHE A 611 3.15 17.83 0.14
C PHE A 611 3.87 19.12 0.52
N ASP A 612 3.39 20.27 0.06
CA ASP A 612 3.79 21.55 0.65
C ASP A 612 2.96 21.88 1.91
N HIS A 613 3.24 23.04 2.50
CA HIS A 613 2.56 23.54 3.70
C HIS A 613 1.04 23.75 3.52
N ASN A 614 0.57 23.90 2.29
CA ASN A 614 -0.85 24.03 1.92
C ASN A 614 -1.45 22.68 1.46
N TRP A 615 -0.73 21.58 1.68
CA TRP A 615 -1.13 20.24 1.25
C TRP A 615 -1.33 20.10 -0.26
N ASN A 616 -0.70 20.97 -1.07
CA ASN A 616 -0.61 20.71 -2.49
C ASN A 616 0.38 19.58 -2.74
N LEU A 617 -0.04 18.60 -3.54
CA LEU A 617 0.81 17.50 -3.97
C LEU A 617 1.68 17.94 -5.15
N TRP A 618 2.99 17.90 -4.95
CA TRP A 618 4.04 18.10 -5.93
C TRP A 618 4.56 16.76 -6.45
N TYR A 619 4.70 16.68 -7.77
CA TYR A 619 5.19 15.49 -8.46
C TYR A 619 6.70 15.65 -8.58
N ILE A 620 7.44 14.80 -7.88
CA ILE A 620 8.90 14.83 -7.89
C ILE A 620 9.47 13.49 -8.34
N ASP A 621 10.74 13.51 -8.76
CA ASP A 621 11.53 12.38 -9.24
C ASP A 621 10.94 11.70 -10.48
N HIS A 622 11.29 12.25 -11.64
CA HIS A 622 10.92 11.74 -12.97
C HIS A 622 12.13 11.16 -13.71
N THR A 623 13.23 10.92 -13.01
CA THR A 623 14.46 10.39 -13.62
C THR A 623 14.22 9.05 -14.32
N ARG A 624 13.18 8.30 -13.93
CA ARG A 624 12.72 7.02 -14.52
C ARG A 624 11.39 7.11 -15.29
N ALA A 625 11.24 8.15 -16.10
CA ALA A 625 10.09 8.32 -16.98
C ALA A 625 10.45 8.12 -18.46
N PHE A 626 9.46 8.32 -19.33
CA PHE A 626 9.55 8.34 -20.80
C PHE A 626 10.05 7.04 -21.44
N ASP A 627 9.73 5.88 -20.84
CA ASP A 627 10.00 4.57 -21.43
C ASP A 627 9.43 4.47 -22.86
N ARG A 628 10.06 3.66 -23.71
CA ARG A 628 9.68 3.49 -25.12
C ARG A 628 8.51 2.53 -25.30
N ASN A 629 7.98 1.94 -24.23
CA ASN A 629 6.80 1.09 -24.31
C ASN A 629 5.52 1.92 -24.52
N PRO A 630 4.79 1.74 -25.63
CA PRO A 630 3.56 2.49 -25.89
C PRO A 630 2.35 1.95 -25.10
N THR A 631 2.52 0.96 -24.23
CA THR A 631 1.44 0.41 -23.39
C THR A 631 1.07 1.39 -22.28
N LEU A 632 -0.22 1.48 -21.97
CA LEU A 632 -0.70 2.26 -20.84
C LEU A 632 -0.66 1.36 -19.60
N ARG A 633 0.38 1.50 -18.76
CA ARG A 633 0.45 0.73 -17.50
C ARG A 633 -0.51 1.31 -16.47
N ASP A 634 -0.98 0.45 -15.58
CA ASP A 634 -1.80 0.81 -14.42
C ASP A 634 -3.08 1.61 -14.74
N ALA A 635 -3.58 1.52 -15.97
CA ALA A 635 -4.83 2.16 -16.41
C ALA A 635 -6.01 1.79 -15.50
N LYS A 636 -5.99 0.60 -14.90
CA LYS A 636 -6.99 0.13 -13.93
C LYS A 636 -7.10 1.02 -12.68
N ASN A 637 -6.04 1.74 -12.32
CA ASN A 637 -5.96 2.63 -11.14
C ASN A 637 -6.28 4.09 -11.48
N ILE A 638 -6.63 4.39 -12.74
CA ILE A 638 -7.09 5.70 -13.18
C ILE A 638 -8.61 5.70 -13.12
N HIS A 639 -9.18 6.37 -12.13
CA HIS A 639 -10.62 6.43 -11.90
C HIS A 639 -11.20 7.77 -12.31
N ARG A 640 -10.47 8.85 -12.05
CA ARG A 640 -10.87 10.22 -12.35
C ARG A 640 -9.73 11.00 -13.02
N CYS A 641 -10.05 12.10 -13.69
CA CYS A 641 -9.08 12.99 -14.34
C CYS A 641 -9.50 14.46 -14.12
N ASP A 642 -8.52 15.34 -13.89
CA ASP A 642 -8.79 16.77 -13.91
C ASP A 642 -9.33 17.20 -15.29
N ARG A 643 -10.33 18.07 -15.29
CA ARG A 643 -11.08 18.49 -16.47
C ARG A 643 -10.20 19.27 -17.44
N THR A 644 -9.38 20.18 -16.94
CA THR A 644 -8.44 20.96 -17.76
C THR A 644 -7.38 20.03 -18.33
N PHE A 645 -6.87 19.11 -17.51
CA PHE A 645 -5.90 18.13 -17.98
C PHE A 645 -6.48 17.22 -19.07
N PHE A 646 -7.69 16.70 -18.89
CA PHE A 646 -8.35 15.86 -19.90
C PHE A 646 -8.57 16.61 -21.21
N LYS A 647 -9.03 17.86 -21.15
CA LYS A 647 -9.18 18.73 -22.32
C LYS A 647 -7.84 18.90 -23.05
N ASN A 648 -6.76 19.20 -22.32
CA ASN A 648 -5.43 19.36 -22.92
C ASN A 648 -4.89 18.05 -23.49
N LEU A 649 -5.20 16.90 -22.88
CA LEU A 649 -4.91 15.58 -23.45
C LEU A 649 -5.63 15.37 -24.79
N GLN A 650 -6.74 16.03 -25.07
CA GLN A 650 -7.45 15.94 -26.35
C GLN A 650 -6.99 17.00 -27.36
N GLU A 651 -6.80 18.24 -26.92
CA GLU A 651 -6.69 19.40 -27.82
C GLU A 651 -5.26 19.80 -28.19
N VAL A 652 -4.27 19.56 -27.31
CA VAL A 652 -2.87 19.96 -27.59
C VAL A 652 -2.35 19.22 -28.83
N GLY A 653 -1.70 19.91 -29.78
CA GLY A 653 -1.21 19.25 -30.99
C GLY A 653 -0.07 18.26 -30.72
N ASP A 654 -0.03 17.13 -31.43
CA ASP A 654 1.09 16.19 -31.34
C ASP A 654 2.43 16.84 -31.73
N ASP A 655 2.41 17.74 -32.73
CA ASP A 655 3.58 18.53 -33.14
C ASP A 655 4.04 19.48 -32.04
N GLN A 656 3.12 20.08 -31.30
CA GLN A 656 3.42 20.96 -30.17
C GLN A 656 4.12 20.19 -29.04
N ILE A 657 3.64 18.99 -28.71
CA ILE A 657 4.30 18.11 -27.73
C ILE A 657 5.68 17.69 -28.23
N ALA A 658 5.78 17.30 -29.50
CA ALA A 658 7.03 16.84 -30.09
C ALA A 658 8.09 17.95 -30.12
N GLU A 659 7.72 19.16 -30.53
CA GLU A 659 8.59 20.33 -30.55
C GLU A 659 9.06 20.70 -29.13
N LEU A 660 8.13 20.74 -28.16
CA LEU A 660 8.44 21.07 -26.78
C LEU A 660 9.42 20.09 -26.13
N LEU A 661 9.28 18.79 -26.43
CA LEU A 661 10.04 17.72 -25.77
C LEU A 661 11.29 17.28 -26.55
N ALA A 662 11.43 17.66 -27.82
CA ALA A 662 12.58 17.30 -28.67
C ALA A 662 13.96 17.63 -28.06
N PRO A 663 14.15 18.72 -27.30
CA PRO A 663 15.44 19.01 -26.66
C PRO A 663 15.81 18.02 -25.55
N PHE A 664 14.84 17.30 -24.97
CA PHE A 664 15.02 16.49 -23.77
C PHE A 664 14.83 14.99 -24.00
N LEU A 665 14.08 14.61 -25.04
CA LEU A 665 13.67 13.24 -25.32
C LEU A 665 14.07 12.80 -26.73
N LYS A 666 14.33 11.50 -26.89
CA LYS A 666 14.56 10.91 -28.22
C LYS A 666 13.24 10.83 -28.99
N LYS A 667 13.31 10.89 -30.33
CA LYS A 667 12.12 10.75 -31.22
C LYS A 667 11.28 9.50 -30.92
N SER A 668 11.91 8.40 -30.52
CA SER A 668 11.21 7.15 -30.16
C SER A 668 10.45 7.25 -28.84
N GLU A 669 10.95 8.01 -27.87
CA GLU A 669 10.32 8.24 -26.56
C GLU A 669 9.09 9.13 -26.72
N ILE A 670 9.22 10.21 -27.50
CA ILE A 670 8.10 11.09 -27.90
C ILE A 670 7.02 10.28 -28.61
N ARG A 671 7.39 9.46 -29.60
CA ARG A 671 6.42 8.62 -30.33
C ARG A 671 5.65 7.67 -29.39
N SER A 672 6.30 7.10 -28.40
CA SER A 672 5.63 6.21 -27.44
C SER A 672 4.76 6.97 -26.45
N LEU A 673 5.15 8.19 -26.04
CA LEU A 673 4.32 9.08 -25.26
C LEU A 673 3.02 9.45 -26.00
N LEU A 674 3.10 9.84 -27.27
CA LEU A 674 1.91 10.17 -28.08
C LEU A 674 0.97 8.96 -28.23
N LYS A 675 1.52 7.75 -28.38
CA LYS A 675 0.72 6.51 -28.37
C LYS A 675 0.04 6.25 -27.03
N ARG A 676 0.72 6.52 -25.90
CA ARG A 676 0.14 6.41 -24.56
C ARG A 676 -0.96 7.44 -24.35
N ARG A 677 -0.74 8.70 -24.74
CA ARG A 677 -1.74 9.77 -24.74
C ARG A 677 -3.03 9.33 -25.44
N ALA A 678 -2.93 8.82 -26.67
CA ALA A 678 -4.10 8.35 -27.41
C ALA A 678 -4.84 7.19 -26.72
N LYS A 679 -4.11 6.28 -26.06
CA LYS A 679 -4.72 5.19 -25.27
C LYS A 679 -5.39 5.71 -24.00
N LEU A 680 -4.78 6.70 -23.35
CA LEU A 680 -5.27 7.32 -22.13
C LEU A 680 -6.55 8.11 -22.38
N VAL A 681 -6.61 8.90 -23.47
CA VAL A 681 -7.83 9.59 -23.92
C VAL A 681 -8.96 8.58 -24.13
N ARG A 682 -8.75 7.55 -24.94
CA ARG A 682 -9.75 6.50 -25.17
C ARG A 682 -10.19 5.80 -23.88
N HIS A 683 -9.28 5.63 -22.93
CA HIS A 683 -9.58 5.01 -21.65
C HIS A 683 -10.51 5.88 -20.80
N LEU A 684 -10.23 7.18 -20.73
CA LEU A 684 -11.06 8.16 -20.02
C LEU A 684 -12.41 8.38 -20.71
N GLU A 685 -12.45 8.47 -22.04
CA GLU A 685 -13.70 8.54 -22.82
C GLU A 685 -14.62 7.34 -22.57
N LYS A 686 -14.05 6.12 -22.55
CA LYS A 686 -14.82 4.91 -22.20
C LYS A 686 -15.38 4.98 -20.79
N LYS A 687 -14.66 5.56 -19.84
CA LYS A 687 -15.15 5.76 -18.47
C LYS A 687 -16.26 6.80 -18.42
N ILE A 688 -16.10 7.93 -19.12
CA ILE A 688 -17.11 8.99 -19.22
C ILE A 688 -18.39 8.41 -19.84
N ALA A 689 -18.28 7.66 -20.94
CA ALA A 689 -19.41 7.01 -21.57
C ALA A 689 -20.12 6.01 -20.65
N LYS A 690 -19.37 5.30 -19.79
CA LYS A 690 -19.93 4.30 -18.86
C LYS A 690 -20.53 4.92 -17.58
N LYS A 691 -19.94 5.99 -17.05
CA LYS A 691 -20.22 6.51 -15.70
C LYS A 691 -20.79 7.93 -15.67
N GLY A 692 -20.84 8.61 -16.81
CA GLY A 692 -21.13 10.03 -16.89
C GLY A 692 -19.89 10.89 -16.62
N GLU A 693 -19.93 12.11 -17.13
CA GLU A 693 -18.81 13.05 -17.08
C GLU A 693 -18.47 13.48 -15.65
N ALA A 694 -19.47 13.83 -14.82
CA ALA A 694 -19.28 14.29 -13.45
C ALA A 694 -18.60 13.24 -12.54
N ALA A 695 -18.79 11.94 -12.83
CA ALA A 695 -18.17 10.86 -12.09
C ALA A 695 -16.69 10.66 -12.42
N VAL A 696 -16.23 11.15 -13.58
CA VAL A 696 -14.87 10.92 -14.09
C VAL A 696 -14.05 12.20 -14.10
N LEU A 697 -14.65 13.32 -14.49
CA LEU A 697 -13.99 14.62 -14.53
C LEU A 697 -14.23 15.40 -13.23
N TYR A 698 -13.24 16.15 -12.81
CA TYR A 698 -13.31 17.07 -11.67
C TYR A 698 -12.47 18.31 -11.94
N ASP A 699 -12.70 19.35 -11.13
CA ASP A 699 -11.91 20.57 -11.15
C ASP A 699 -11.10 20.64 -9.86
N LEU A 700 -9.77 20.62 -9.98
CA LEU A 700 -8.88 20.65 -8.82
C LEU A 700 -8.14 21.98 -8.76
N LYS A 701 -8.43 22.77 -7.72
CA LYS A 701 -7.78 24.07 -7.52
C LYS A 701 -6.45 23.92 -6.78
N TRP A 702 -5.47 24.71 -7.24
CA TRP A 702 -4.27 25.01 -6.47
C TRP A 702 -4.64 25.87 -5.26
N VAL A 703 -3.98 25.65 -4.12
CA VAL A 703 -4.14 26.47 -2.92
C VAL A 703 -2.86 27.28 -2.74
N ASP A 704 -2.94 28.58 -2.96
CA ASP A 704 -1.79 29.51 -2.86
C ASP A 704 -1.39 29.83 -1.43
#